data_AF-A0A975N4Q5-F1
#
_entry.id   AF-A0A975N4Q5-F1
#
_cell.length_a   1.000
_cell.length_b   1.000
_cell.length_c   1.000
_cell.angle_alpha   90.00
_cell.angle_beta   90.00
_cell.angle_gamma   90.00
#
_symmetry.space_group_name_H-M   'P 1'
#
loop_
_entity.id
_entity.type
_entity.pdbx_description
1 polymer ?
#
loop_
_entity_poly.entity_id
_entity_poly.type
_entity_poly.pdbx_seq_one_letter_code
_entity_poly.pdbx_strand_id
1 'polypeptide(L)'
;MKEGPWGEEEVRRWLLDRIALLTGVRPAPEDTERPMHELGVSSRDTVELVTELGELIGRDLPAGLLWRQPTVSTLVESFAGTEPIAVTGVGRAFAETSPDSGGPTPGSGRHRALLDATRAALSCGGITAGSLRDSRTGVYLGRSGSGPAAEQLSSWLELRGPMVTVDTGGAASLVAVHRAVRDLRCGATELALVVGSGVGCGVVLLKRLVEAEGDRVYAVIRGTAVRAGAEAALAEAHAVGGTDPSTVDYIACAHGPVDDFGTCHVPEQPLLVGTSRGEDAGIAALITTALALYAGRVPLPDVGEWPRYAGTRAVAGVGAEDAHVVVQEWLPAGHRARAHVFALSGPTPSVLRHRADELVDWLESPKGRAVPAADLAATLACRDHDDHRATFVASERQGVLDSLRAVADGLVHTEAASADAPAFVFSGYGSQWRAMGGRLLATEPGFRAAVEGLESVFLAQAGFSLRALLRGDHGGMDAATAHPALFGMQLALAGLWRAHGVEPAAVLGHGTGEIAAAVVTGAMAVEDGLWLVLTRARLFSAMRDGGSGAMAVVDLSEVELRELETRFPEVSVAVFSTQEQCTVSGDIAAVSALVTYLDGMGRLARMLGRVEPGSLPEVDVVLRELRYGLGALAPGLPRTKFYSSVLDDPRGGKVFDEEYWVANLRRPVRFPQAVAAALADGHRTFVEIAPHPIAGEVIARIADATGHTGVRALPTLARGSHDDFLHSVAALHAAGHPTVLGHRYPGSPALDLPRPPAALAPRTPPDAVVAELVAEHRWEERPLPEIDGVGMRSWVLITDDQPPSLARSVRLATKLTAAGDEALALPIDQIDEFPSLVGNASRFAGVVLLFANPDRHDRVHTMTATVLRRLGWLRLYLAVHGDVTTDETENSAALRGLVRALAAEHPHARLTLIDIDEESGMSVLAAELRAAFEDDEVIWRDGHRFVTSETVER
;
A
#
# COMPACT_ATOMS: atom_id res chain seq x y z
N MET A 1 -5.76 37.18 6.13
CA MET A 1 -5.87 36.04 7.06
C MET A 1 -5.07 34.89 6.47
N LYS A 2 -3.86 34.67 6.96
CA LYS A 2 -2.94 33.63 6.51
C LYS A 2 -2.77 32.65 7.67
N GLU A 3 -3.30 31.45 7.55
CA GLU A 3 -2.80 30.31 8.32
C GLU A 3 -1.42 29.96 7.75
N GLY A 4 -0.37 30.29 8.50
CA GLY A 4 0.99 29.82 8.24
C GLY A 4 1.51 29.13 9.51
N PRO A 5 2.23 28.00 9.41
CA PRO A 5 2.80 27.34 10.56
C PRO A 5 4.07 28.11 10.94
N TRP A 6 3.97 29.05 11.88
CA TRP A 6 5.16 29.69 12.45
C TRP A 6 5.96 28.63 13.21
N GLY A 7 7.19 28.34 12.77
CA GLY A 7 8.07 27.39 13.44
C GLY A 7 8.57 27.92 14.79
N GLU A 8 8.99 27.02 15.70
CA GLU A 8 9.52 27.41 17.03
C GLU A 8 10.60 28.49 16.93
N GLU A 9 11.48 28.38 15.94
CA GLU A 9 12.58 29.32 15.70
C GLU A 9 12.10 30.68 15.18
N GLU A 10 10.99 30.73 14.43
CA GLU A 10 10.39 31.97 13.95
C GLU A 10 9.64 32.70 15.06
N VAL A 11 8.90 31.96 15.89
CA VAL A 11 8.24 32.50 17.09
C VAL A 11 9.29 32.96 18.09
N ARG A 12 10.36 32.18 18.32
CA ARG A 12 11.49 32.56 19.19
C ARG A 12 12.15 33.84 18.69
N ARG A 13 12.44 33.95 17.39
CA ARG A 13 13.04 35.14 16.81
C ARG A 13 12.11 36.35 16.92
N TRP A 14 10.82 36.17 16.63
CA TRP A 14 9.82 37.20 16.80
C TRP A 14 9.72 37.68 18.25
N LEU A 15 9.72 36.76 19.22
CA LEU A 15 9.70 37.09 20.64
C LEU A 15 10.95 37.87 21.07
N LEU A 16 12.14 37.45 20.63
CA LEU A 16 13.39 38.15 20.94
C LEU A 16 13.43 39.55 20.33
N ASP A 17 13.00 39.70 19.07
CA ASP A 17 12.92 40.99 18.40
C ASP A 17 11.86 41.89 19.05
N ARG A 18 10.74 41.33 19.50
CA ARG A 18 9.68 42.10 20.18
C ARG A 18 10.07 42.51 21.59
N ILE A 19 10.74 41.65 22.35
CA ILE A 19 11.34 41.99 23.65
C ILE A 19 12.40 43.09 23.47
N ALA A 20 13.23 43.02 22.43
CA ALA A 20 14.19 44.07 22.12
C ALA A 20 13.53 45.42 21.81
N LEU A 21 12.40 45.40 21.09
CA LEU A 21 11.60 46.59 20.79
C LEU A 21 10.94 47.19 22.03
N LEU A 22 10.45 46.35 22.96
CA LEU A 22 9.74 46.79 24.17
C LEU A 22 10.69 47.30 25.25
N THR A 23 11.86 46.66 25.39
CA THR A 23 12.81 46.93 26.48
C THR A 23 13.97 47.84 26.06
N GLY A 24 14.19 48.01 24.75
CA GLY A 24 15.33 48.76 24.19
C GLY A 24 16.66 48.03 24.30
N VAL A 25 16.68 46.80 24.85
CA VAL A 25 17.88 45.97 25.02
C VAL A 25 17.71 44.71 24.19
N ARG A 26 18.65 44.45 23.28
CA ARG A 26 18.60 43.23 22.46
C ARG A 26 19.06 42.02 23.29
N PRO A 27 18.19 41.05 23.61
CA PRO A 27 18.59 39.88 24.37
C PRO A 27 19.55 39.01 23.54
N ALA A 28 20.55 38.42 24.20
CA ALA A 28 21.41 37.43 23.56
C ALA A 28 20.65 36.10 23.39
N PRO A 29 21.06 35.21 22.46
CA PRO A 29 20.41 33.89 22.29
C PRO A 29 20.38 33.06 23.58
N GLU A 30 21.39 33.23 24.44
CA GLU A 30 21.50 32.62 25.78
C GLU A 30 20.53 33.18 26.84
N ASP A 31 19.91 34.35 26.60
CA ASP A 31 18.90 34.94 27.51
C ASP A 31 17.51 34.29 27.38
N THR A 32 17.34 33.30 26.50
CA THR A 32 16.05 32.64 26.24
C THR A 32 15.50 31.84 27.43
N GLU A 33 16.37 31.45 28.36
CA GLU A 33 16.04 30.80 29.63
C GLU A 33 15.83 31.78 30.78
N ARG A 34 16.07 33.08 30.57
CA ARG A 34 15.93 34.09 31.61
C ARG A 34 14.47 34.56 31.70
N PRO A 35 13.92 34.76 32.91
CA PRO A 35 12.57 35.27 33.04
C PRO A 35 12.42 36.64 32.36
N MET A 36 11.36 36.84 31.56
CA MET A 36 11.19 38.06 30.76
C MET A 36 11.11 39.34 31.60
N HIS A 37 10.64 39.25 32.84
CA HIS A 37 10.64 40.40 33.76
C HIS A 37 12.06 40.86 34.12
N GLU A 38 13.04 39.95 34.16
CA GLU A 38 14.46 40.27 34.34
C GLU A 38 15.10 40.85 33.08
N LEU A 39 14.46 40.65 31.91
CA LEU A 39 14.83 41.30 30.64
C LEU A 39 14.21 42.69 30.51
N GLY A 40 13.42 43.14 31.50
CA GLY A 40 12.80 44.47 31.53
C GLY A 40 11.37 44.52 31.00
N VAL A 41 10.73 43.37 30.73
CA VAL A 41 9.32 43.31 30.29
C VAL A 41 8.39 43.58 31.47
N SER A 42 7.60 44.66 31.41
CA SER A 42 6.65 45.00 32.46
C SER A 42 5.36 44.18 32.38
N SER A 43 4.56 44.13 33.45
CA SER A 43 3.26 43.44 33.46
C SER A 43 2.28 43.93 32.40
N ARG A 44 2.42 45.19 31.92
CA ARG A 44 1.62 45.73 30.82
C ARG A 44 2.10 45.18 29.48
N ASP A 45 3.42 45.17 29.27
CA ASP A 45 4.04 44.66 28.04
C ASP A 45 3.76 43.17 27.87
N THR A 46 3.69 42.42 28.97
CA THR A 46 3.25 41.02 29.02
C THR A 46 1.88 40.81 28.38
N VAL A 47 0.89 41.65 28.68
CA VAL A 47 -0.47 41.51 28.12
C VAL A 47 -0.50 41.85 26.64
N GLU A 48 0.24 42.88 26.24
CA GLU A 48 0.39 43.28 24.82
C GLU A 48 1.08 42.18 24.01
N LEU A 49 2.16 41.62 24.53
CA LEU A 49 2.96 40.57 23.91
C LEU A 49 2.17 39.26 23.76
N VAL A 50 1.34 38.87 24.74
CA VAL A 50 0.42 37.72 24.63
C VAL A 50 -0.65 37.95 23.56
N THR A 51 -1.17 39.18 23.47
CA THR A 51 -2.23 39.53 22.50
C THR A 51 -1.68 39.49 21.07
N GLU A 52 -0.56 40.15 20.82
CA GLU A 52 0.10 40.18 19.51
C GLU A 52 0.57 38.79 19.08
N LEU A 53 1.08 38.00 20.03
CA LEU A 53 1.46 36.63 19.76
C LEU A 53 0.26 35.75 19.41
N GLY A 54 -0.88 35.96 20.07
CA GLY A 54 -2.15 35.32 19.75
C GLY A 54 -2.63 35.66 18.34
N GLU A 55 -2.52 36.93 17.93
CA GLU A 55 -2.81 37.37 16.56
C GLU A 55 -1.84 36.76 15.53
N LEU A 56 -0.55 36.68 15.87
CA LEU A 56 0.50 36.13 15.02
C LEU A 56 0.25 34.65 14.69
N ILE A 57 -0.13 33.85 15.70
CA ILE A 57 -0.34 32.40 15.58
C ILE A 57 -1.81 32.02 15.31
N GLY A 58 -2.73 33.00 15.29
CA GLY A 58 -4.15 32.80 15.06
C GLY A 58 -4.89 32.08 16.21
N ARG A 59 -4.52 32.33 17.47
CA ARG A 59 -5.14 31.72 18.67
C ARG A 59 -5.39 32.76 19.77
N ASP A 60 -6.52 32.67 20.47
CA ASP A 60 -6.76 33.45 21.68
C ASP A 60 -5.94 32.88 22.85
N LEU A 61 -5.06 33.71 23.42
CA LEU A 61 -4.16 33.31 24.50
C LEU A 61 -4.58 33.91 25.85
N PRO A 62 -4.58 33.13 26.94
CA PRO A 62 -4.96 33.65 28.25
C PRO A 62 -3.92 34.65 28.78
N ALA A 63 -4.38 35.78 29.32
CA ALA A 63 -3.51 36.86 29.80
C ALA A 63 -2.48 36.44 30.88
N GLY A 64 -2.75 35.34 31.60
CA GLY A 64 -1.82 34.76 32.59
C GLY A 64 -0.81 33.75 32.02
N LEU A 65 -0.71 33.57 30.70
CA LEU A 65 0.17 32.57 30.07
C LEU A 65 1.65 32.83 30.40
N LEU A 66 2.10 34.07 30.26
CA LEU A 66 3.48 34.48 30.57
C LEU A 66 3.84 34.39 32.07
N TRP A 67 2.85 34.40 32.96
CA TRP A 67 3.10 34.13 34.39
C TRP A 67 3.38 32.66 34.66
N ARG A 68 2.79 31.77 33.87
CA ARG A 68 3.00 30.31 33.97
C ARG A 68 4.23 29.86 33.18
N GLN A 69 4.56 30.57 32.11
CA GLN A 69 5.70 30.32 31.23
C GLN A 69 6.58 31.57 31.17
N PRO A 70 7.43 31.80 32.18
CA PRO A 70 8.09 33.09 32.38
C PRO A 70 9.28 33.34 31.45
N THR A 71 9.72 32.35 30.66
CA THR A 71 10.90 32.43 29.79
C THR A 71 10.51 32.33 28.31
N VAL A 72 11.37 32.80 27.40
CA VAL A 72 11.11 32.70 25.95
C VAL A 72 11.02 31.23 25.54
N SER A 73 11.91 30.37 26.05
CA SER A 73 11.89 28.94 25.74
C SER A 73 10.61 28.25 26.20
N THR A 74 10.20 28.42 27.47
CA THR A 74 9.01 27.76 28.03
C THR A 74 7.71 28.23 27.37
N LEU A 75 7.66 29.51 26.97
CA LEU A 75 6.55 30.08 26.24
C LEU A 75 6.47 29.49 24.81
N VAL A 76 7.59 29.43 24.07
CA VAL A 76 7.65 28.80 22.74
C VAL A 76 7.27 27.32 22.81
N GLU A 77 7.75 26.60 23.83
CA GLU A 77 7.40 25.19 24.09
C GLU A 77 5.91 24.99 24.35
N SER A 78 5.26 25.95 25.00
CA SER A 78 3.81 25.90 25.26
C SER A 78 2.95 25.98 23.99
N PHE A 79 3.47 26.61 22.91
CA PHE A 79 2.78 26.69 21.63
C PHE A 79 2.98 25.47 20.74
N ALA A 80 4.10 24.77 20.89
CA ALA A 80 4.31 23.46 20.28
C ALA A 80 3.44 22.36 20.95
N GLY A 81 2.93 22.59 22.17
CA GLY A 81 2.56 21.55 23.11
C GLY A 81 1.15 20.92 23.06
N THR A 82 0.21 21.33 22.19
CA THR A 82 -1.18 20.83 22.28
C THR A 82 -1.65 19.96 21.12
N GLU A 83 -0.86 19.84 20.05
CA GLU A 83 -1.22 18.96 18.94
C GLU A 83 -1.10 17.49 19.40
N PRO A 84 -2.19 16.70 19.33
CA PRO A 84 -2.14 15.30 19.69
C PRO A 84 -1.33 14.50 18.66
N ILE A 85 -0.59 13.50 19.13
CA ILE A 85 0.23 12.63 18.27
C ILE A 85 -0.43 11.26 18.17
N ALA A 86 -0.66 10.78 16.95
CA ALA A 86 -1.25 9.48 16.68
C ALA A 86 -0.19 8.38 16.72
N VAL A 87 -0.48 7.29 17.43
CA VAL A 87 0.25 6.02 17.33
C VAL A 87 -0.36 5.23 16.16
N THR A 88 0.35 5.16 15.04
CA THR A 88 -0.18 4.63 13.77
C THR A 88 0.29 3.22 13.43
N GLY A 89 1.36 2.75 14.06
CA GLY A 89 1.90 1.41 13.88
C GLY A 89 2.59 0.94 15.15
N VAL A 90 2.50 -0.37 15.42
CA VAL A 90 3.12 -1.01 16.58
C VAL A 90 3.78 -2.31 16.13
N GLY A 91 4.97 -2.59 16.63
CA GLY A 91 5.71 -3.81 16.31
C GLY A 91 6.54 -4.28 17.50
N ARG A 92 6.65 -5.59 17.68
CA ARG A 92 7.43 -6.20 18.75
C ARG A 92 8.06 -7.51 18.28
N ALA A 93 9.32 -7.71 18.63
CA ALA A 93 10.04 -8.95 18.38
C ALA A 93 10.99 -9.27 19.55
N PHE A 94 11.35 -10.54 19.71
CA PHE A 94 12.28 -10.99 20.74
C PHE A 94 13.54 -11.57 20.08
N ALA A 95 14.71 -11.33 20.68
CA ALA A 95 15.94 -11.94 20.20
C ALA A 95 15.96 -13.43 20.62
N GLU A 96 16.34 -14.32 19.70
CA GLU A 96 16.65 -15.71 20.05
C GLU A 96 17.80 -15.73 21.07
N THR A 97 17.64 -16.52 22.13
CA THR A 97 18.51 -16.55 23.31
C THR A 97 19.96 -16.91 22.94
N SER A 98 20.80 -15.91 22.73
CA SER A 98 22.26 -16.03 22.81
C SER A 98 22.81 -14.90 23.68
N PRO A 99 23.74 -15.18 24.62
CA PRO A 99 24.26 -14.21 25.57
C PRO A 99 25.30 -13.29 24.92
N ASP A 100 24.95 -12.62 23.82
CA ASP A 100 25.79 -11.55 23.29
C ASP A 100 25.57 -10.29 24.12
N SER A 101 26.56 -9.99 24.97
CA SER A 101 26.67 -8.74 25.73
C SER A 101 26.96 -7.52 24.85
N GLY A 102 26.95 -7.68 23.51
CA GLY A 102 27.14 -6.62 22.52
C GLY A 102 25.82 -6.02 22.02
N GLY A 103 25.89 -4.77 21.55
CA GLY A 103 24.78 -4.11 20.86
C GLY A 103 24.40 -4.79 19.53
N PRO A 104 23.35 -4.32 18.82
CA PRO A 104 22.92 -4.88 17.54
C PRO A 104 24.00 -4.66 16.46
N THR A 105 24.89 -5.63 16.30
CA THR A 105 25.80 -5.71 15.15
C THR A 105 25.07 -6.34 13.96
N PRO A 106 25.43 -6.01 12.70
CA PRO A 106 24.81 -6.62 11.53
C PRO A 106 24.86 -8.15 11.61
N GLY A 107 23.70 -8.80 11.49
CA GLY A 107 23.56 -10.26 11.58
C GLY A 107 23.32 -10.85 12.98
N SER A 108 23.40 -10.05 14.06
CA SER A 108 23.06 -10.52 15.42
C SER A 108 21.55 -10.79 15.59
N GLY A 109 21.18 -11.67 16.54
CA GLY A 109 19.78 -11.94 16.88
C GLY A 109 19.02 -10.68 17.33
N ARG A 110 19.69 -9.75 18.01
CA ARG A 110 19.15 -8.42 18.38
C ARG A 110 18.91 -7.53 17.16
N HIS A 111 19.82 -7.53 16.18
CA HIS A 111 19.64 -6.79 14.94
C HIS A 111 18.48 -7.36 14.10
N ARG A 112 18.31 -8.69 14.08
CA ARG A 112 17.16 -9.33 13.42
C ARG A 112 15.84 -8.96 14.09
N ALA A 113 15.78 -9.02 15.43
CA ALA A 113 14.61 -8.59 16.19
C ALA A 113 14.27 -7.11 15.94
N LEU A 114 15.28 -6.24 15.81
CA LEU A 114 15.08 -4.84 15.44
C LEU A 114 14.39 -4.71 14.08
N LEU A 115 14.93 -5.36 13.05
CA LEU A 115 14.36 -5.32 11.70
C LEU A 115 12.96 -5.91 11.64
N ASP A 116 12.71 -7.02 12.35
CA ASP A 116 11.41 -7.69 12.36
C ASP A 116 10.36 -6.85 13.11
N ALA A 117 10.72 -6.24 14.25
CA ALA A 117 9.84 -5.31 14.94
C ALA A 117 9.54 -4.06 14.09
N THR A 118 10.53 -3.53 13.37
CA THR A 118 10.32 -2.41 12.43
C THR A 118 9.42 -2.80 11.27
N ARG A 119 9.61 -3.98 10.64
CA ARG A 119 8.72 -4.48 9.58
C ARG A 119 7.30 -4.66 10.08
N ALA A 120 7.12 -5.23 11.26
CA ALA A 120 5.81 -5.38 11.89
C ALA A 120 5.14 -4.02 12.09
N ALA A 121 5.85 -3.03 12.64
CA ALA A 121 5.31 -1.70 12.85
C ALA A 121 4.91 -1.00 11.54
N LEU A 122 5.75 -1.08 10.50
CA LEU A 122 5.47 -0.54 9.17
C LEU A 122 4.25 -1.22 8.53
N SER A 123 4.18 -2.55 8.62
CA SER A 123 3.04 -3.32 8.12
C SER A 123 1.74 -2.95 8.84
N CYS A 124 1.75 -2.85 10.17
CA CYS A 124 0.59 -2.42 10.95
C CYS A 124 0.14 -0.99 10.62
N GLY A 125 1.09 -0.12 10.29
CA GLY A 125 0.83 1.25 9.83
C GLY A 125 0.43 1.36 8.36
N GLY A 126 0.40 0.26 7.59
CA GLY A 126 0.12 0.30 6.15
C GLY A 126 1.22 1.00 5.32
N ILE A 127 2.44 1.10 5.86
CA ILE A 127 3.56 1.78 5.23
C ILE A 127 4.50 0.74 4.61
N THR A 128 4.83 0.91 3.33
CA THR A 128 5.87 0.07 2.70
C THR A 128 7.24 0.68 2.94
N ALA A 129 8.27 -0.14 3.18
CA ALA A 129 9.64 0.37 3.40
C ALA A 129 10.13 1.25 2.22
N GLY A 130 9.73 0.92 0.99
CA GLY A 130 10.08 1.69 -0.20
C GLY A 130 9.50 3.10 -0.24
N SER A 131 8.32 3.33 0.36
CA SER A 131 7.69 4.66 0.37
C SER A 131 8.37 5.65 1.32
N LEU A 132 9.30 5.19 2.16
CA LEU A 132 10.02 6.04 3.11
C LEU A 132 11.36 6.56 2.59
N ARG A 133 11.80 6.11 1.41
CA ARG A 133 13.06 6.57 0.81
C ARG A 133 13.05 8.08 0.62
N ASP A 134 14.13 8.74 1.03
CA ASP A 134 14.32 10.19 1.03
C ASP A 134 13.31 11.01 1.85
N SER A 135 12.44 10.36 2.63
CA SER A 135 11.46 11.04 3.49
C SER A 135 12.12 11.69 4.71
N ARG A 136 11.43 12.67 5.32
CA ARG A 136 11.88 13.31 6.58
C ARG A 136 11.52 12.47 7.80
N THR A 137 11.46 11.15 7.65
CA THR A 137 11.16 10.21 8.74
C THR A 137 12.32 10.18 9.74
N GLY A 138 12.06 10.49 11.00
CA GLY A 138 13.04 10.48 12.07
C GLY A 138 13.14 9.13 12.77
N VAL A 139 14.32 8.77 13.27
CA VAL A 139 14.59 7.54 14.01
C VAL A 139 15.04 7.87 15.43
N TYR A 140 14.27 7.42 16.42
CA TYR A 140 14.48 7.71 17.84
C TYR A 140 14.68 6.41 18.61
N LEU A 141 15.92 6.12 19.00
CA LEU A 141 16.29 4.88 19.65
C LEU A 141 16.55 5.11 21.15
N GLY A 142 15.74 4.49 22.01
CA GLY A 142 15.99 4.42 23.45
C GLY A 142 16.59 3.07 23.85
N ARG A 143 17.80 3.06 24.40
CA ARG A 143 18.47 1.85 24.92
C ARG A 143 19.59 2.17 25.90
N SER A 144 20.09 1.16 26.58
CA SER A 144 21.35 1.24 27.33
C SER A 144 22.55 0.77 26.48
N GLY A 145 23.59 1.60 26.36
CA GLY A 145 24.84 1.31 25.64
C GLY A 145 25.04 2.02 24.29
N SER A 146 26.21 1.84 23.66
CA SER A 146 26.60 2.43 22.35
C SER A 146 26.53 1.40 21.19
N GLY A 147 26.30 1.84 19.94
CA GLY A 147 25.93 0.96 18.81
C GLY A 147 25.10 1.64 17.70
N PRO A 148 25.26 1.24 16.43
CA PRO A 148 24.80 2.00 15.25
C PRO A 148 23.35 1.68 14.82
N ALA A 149 22.47 1.20 15.70
CA ALA A 149 21.13 0.72 15.28
C ALA A 149 20.25 1.79 14.60
N ALA A 150 20.30 3.04 15.07
CA ALA A 150 19.55 4.14 14.43
C ALA A 150 20.09 4.44 13.02
N GLU A 151 21.42 4.43 12.85
CA GLU A 151 22.08 4.61 11.56
C GLU A 151 21.78 3.45 10.61
N GLN A 152 21.76 2.21 11.11
CA GLN A 152 21.42 1.03 10.33
C GLN A 152 19.98 1.09 9.82
N LEU A 153 19.02 1.47 10.66
CA LEU A 153 17.62 1.63 10.24
C LEU A 153 17.45 2.76 9.24
N SER A 154 18.08 3.91 9.50
CA SER A 154 18.07 5.05 8.58
C SER A 154 18.71 4.68 7.23
N SER A 155 19.82 3.96 7.24
CA SER A 155 20.48 3.47 6.02
C SER A 155 19.67 2.40 5.29
N TRP A 156 18.99 1.49 6.01
CA TRP A 156 18.18 0.44 5.41
C TRP A 156 16.92 1.00 4.73
N LEU A 157 16.32 2.02 5.35
CA LEU A 157 15.12 2.69 4.84
C LEU A 157 15.42 3.92 3.97
N GLU A 158 16.69 4.32 3.86
CA GLU A 158 17.18 5.51 3.15
C GLU A 158 16.51 6.82 3.60
N LEU A 159 16.54 7.10 4.90
CA LEU A 159 15.84 8.23 5.52
C LEU A 159 16.69 9.51 5.56
N ARG A 160 16.03 10.68 5.55
CA ARG A 160 16.66 12.00 5.72
C ARG A 160 16.29 12.73 7.01
N GLY A 161 15.42 12.14 7.84
CA GLY A 161 15.00 12.73 9.10
C GLY A 161 16.06 12.64 10.21
N PRO A 162 15.78 13.26 11.37
CA PRO A 162 16.68 13.25 12.51
C PRO A 162 16.92 11.84 13.04
N MET A 163 18.17 11.55 13.45
CA MET A 163 18.55 10.30 14.10
C MET A 163 18.99 10.61 15.52
N VAL A 164 18.24 10.12 16.51
CA VAL A 164 18.48 10.41 17.92
C VAL A 164 18.62 9.09 18.67
N THR A 165 19.71 8.93 19.40
CA THR A 165 19.88 7.83 20.35
C THR A 165 19.88 8.40 21.77
N VAL A 166 19.09 7.79 22.65
CA VAL A 166 18.91 8.19 24.04
C VAL A 166 19.33 7.04 24.95
N ASP A 167 20.16 7.34 25.94
CA ASP A 167 20.57 6.42 26.99
C ASP A 167 20.38 7.10 28.36
N THR A 168 19.22 6.86 28.96
CA THR A 168 18.85 7.34 30.30
C THR A 168 18.40 6.17 31.17
N GLY A 169 19.04 5.01 31.02
CA GLY A 169 18.67 3.79 31.73
C GLY A 169 17.21 3.37 31.47
N GLY A 170 16.48 3.04 32.53
CA GLY A 170 15.10 2.55 32.48
C GLY A 170 14.07 3.46 31.81
N ALA A 171 14.38 4.76 31.65
CA ALA A 171 13.51 5.74 30.99
C ALA A 171 13.85 5.99 29.50
N ALA A 172 14.93 5.39 28.97
CA ALA A 172 15.49 5.73 27.66
C ALA A 172 14.48 5.71 26.51
N SER A 173 13.60 4.70 26.50
CA SER A 173 12.56 4.57 25.47
C SER A 173 11.46 5.64 25.56
N LEU A 174 11.03 6.04 26.76
CA LEU A 174 10.03 7.10 26.92
C LEU A 174 10.62 8.50 26.68
N VAL A 175 11.90 8.70 27.00
CA VAL A 175 12.62 9.93 26.63
C VAL A 175 12.77 10.02 25.10
N ALA A 176 13.01 8.89 24.41
CA ALA A 176 12.98 8.85 22.94
C ALA A 176 11.60 9.18 22.38
N VAL A 177 10.51 8.67 22.98
CA VAL A 177 9.12 9.07 22.63
C VAL A 177 8.92 10.57 22.82
N HIS A 178 9.37 11.15 23.94
CA HIS A 178 9.25 12.58 24.21
C HIS A 178 9.96 13.43 23.14
N ARG A 179 11.18 13.03 22.75
CA ARG A 179 11.93 13.71 21.67
C ARG A 179 11.21 13.62 20.33
N ALA A 180 10.73 12.43 19.97
CA ALA A 180 9.95 12.21 18.75
C ALA A 180 8.68 13.06 18.70
N VAL A 181 7.93 13.13 19.80
CA VAL A 181 6.71 13.95 19.92
C VAL A 181 7.02 15.43 19.73
N ARG A 182 8.12 15.93 20.30
CA ARG A 182 8.56 17.32 20.09
C ARG A 182 8.91 17.60 18.63
N ASP A 183 9.70 16.73 18.01
CA ASP A 183 10.14 16.90 16.64
C ASP A 183 8.99 16.81 15.62
N LEU A 184 7.98 15.97 15.90
CA LEU A 184 6.73 15.93 15.13
C LEU A 184 5.95 17.25 15.27
N ARG A 185 5.81 17.76 16.49
CA ARG A 185 5.07 19.00 16.79
C ARG A 185 5.70 20.23 16.16
N CYS A 186 7.03 20.32 16.13
CA CYS A 186 7.74 21.42 15.49
C CYS A 186 7.94 21.24 13.97
N GLY A 187 7.51 20.10 13.41
CA GLY A 187 7.61 19.79 11.98
C GLY A 187 9.01 19.42 11.50
N ALA A 188 9.94 19.13 12.42
CA ALA A 188 11.28 18.64 12.11
C ALA A 188 11.26 17.24 11.49
N THR A 189 10.25 16.44 11.82
CA THR A 189 9.94 15.16 11.18
C THR A 189 8.46 15.05 10.87
N GLU A 190 8.11 14.30 9.82
CA GLU A 190 6.72 14.02 9.41
C GLU A 190 6.21 12.64 9.87
N LEU A 191 7.14 11.75 10.20
CA LEU A 191 6.89 10.41 10.73
C LEU A 191 8.05 10.06 11.66
N ALA A 192 7.76 9.66 12.90
CA ALA A 192 8.81 9.25 13.82
C ALA A 192 8.75 7.74 14.08
N LEU A 193 9.85 7.05 13.80
CA LEU A 193 10.12 5.67 14.17
C LEU A 193 10.77 5.64 15.55
N VAL A 194 9.99 5.29 16.59
CA VAL A 194 10.52 5.22 17.96
C VAL A 194 10.77 3.77 18.34
N VAL A 195 12.00 3.47 18.75
CA VAL A 195 12.48 2.13 19.03
C VAL A 195 12.93 2.05 20.49
N GLY A 196 12.43 1.05 21.23
CA GLY A 196 13.01 0.63 22.50
C GLY A 196 13.69 -0.73 22.33
N SER A 197 14.95 -0.85 22.75
CA SER A 197 15.76 -2.05 22.57
C SER A 197 16.36 -2.52 23.90
N GLY A 198 16.14 -3.79 24.23
CA GLY A 198 16.66 -4.49 25.41
C GLY A 198 16.82 -6.00 25.15
N VAL A 199 16.24 -6.86 25.99
CA VAL A 199 16.12 -8.32 25.72
C VAL A 199 15.12 -8.59 24.58
N GLY A 200 14.09 -7.74 24.44
CA GLY A 200 13.23 -7.63 23.27
C GLY A 200 13.41 -6.30 22.53
N CYS A 201 12.75 -6.16 21.39
CA CYS A 201 12.65 -4.91 20.63
C CYS A 201 11.19 -4.53 20.43
N GLY A 202 10.84 -3.29 20.76
CA GLY A 202 9.54 -2.68 20.51
C GLY A 202 9.68 -1.44 19.63
N VAL A 203 8.77 -1.28 18.68
CA VAL A 203 8.75 -0.17 17.73
C VAL A 203 7.35 0.43 17.67
N VAL A 204 7.26 1.76 17.69
CA VAL A 204 6.02 2.49 17.41
C VAL A 204 6.25 3.53 16.32
N LEU A 205 5.22 3.73 15.49
CA LEU A 205 5.18 4.79 14.48
C LEU A 205 4.30 5.92 14.98
N LEU A 206 4.86 7.14 14.99
CA LEU A 206 4.17 8.33 15.47
C LEU A 206 4.02 9.35 14.34
N LYS A 207 2.82 9.93 14.21
CA LYS A 207 2.51 11.04 13.30
C LYS A 207 1.72 12.11 14.03
N ARG A 208 1.71 13.34 13.54
CA ARG A 208 0.73 14.32 13.99
C ARG A 208 -0.68 13.82 13.68
N LEU A 209 -1.61 13.97 14.61
CA LEU A 209 -2.97 13.43 14.45
C LEU A 209 -3.66 13.99 13.19
N VAL A 210 -3.39 15.25 12.83
CA VAL A 210 -3.94 15.87 11.61
C VAL A 210 -3.37 15.27 10.31
N GLU A 211 -2.18 14.67 10.37
CA GLU A 211 -1.51 14.00 9.25
C GLU A 211 -1.82 12.50 9.18
N ALA A 212 -2.36 11.94 10.27
CA ALA A 212 -2.79 10.56 10.36
C ALA A 212 -4.20 10.32 9.76
N GLU A 213 -4.70 11.24 8.93
CA GLU A 213 -6.03 11.12 8.33
C GLU A 213 -6.08 9.98 7.30
N GLY A 214 -6.74 8.90 7.69
CA GLY A 214 -6.86 7.66 6.92
C GLY A 214 -5.92 6.54 7.37
N ASP A 215 -5.02 6.82 8.31
CA ASP A 215 -4.19 5.80 8.94
C ASP A 215 -4.98 5.06 10.03
N ARG A 216 -4.56 3.83 10.35
CA ARG A 216 -5.01 3.13 11.55
C ARG A 216 -4.41 3.84 12.76
N VAL A 217 -5.22 4.32 13.69
CA VAL A 217 -4.76 4.97 14.93
C VAL A 217 -5.06 4.08 16.12
N TYR A 218 -4.02 3.54 16.75
CA TYR A 218 -4.13 2.66 17.91
C TYR A 218 -4.47 3.46 19.19
N ALA A 219 -3.82 4.62 19.36
CA ALA A 219 -4.07 5.53 20.45
C ALA A 219 -3.53 6.92 20.12
N VAL A 220 -3.86 7.91 20.95
CA VAL A 220 -3.39 9.29 20.82
C VAL A 220 -2.58 9.69 22.04
N ILE A 221 -1.34 10.12 21.82
CA ILE A 221 -0.50 10.75 22.84
C ILE A 221 -0.94 12.21 23.00
N ARG A 222 -1.44 12.54 24.20
CA ARG A 222 -1.92 13.88 24.55
C ARG A 222 -0.78 14.75 25.10
N GLY A 223 0.04 14.17 25.97
CA GLY A 223 1.13 14.87 26.63
C GLY A 223 2.28 13.93 26.94
N THR A 224 3.49 14.50 26.96
CA THR A 224 4.72 13.81 27.36
C THR A 224 5.56 14.80 28.15
N ALA A 225 6.25 14.34 29.19
CA ALA A 225 7.25 15.15 29.88
C ALA A 225 8.43 14.31 30.36
N VAL A 226 9.58 14.96 30.50
CA VAL A 226 10.81 14.38 31.04
C VAL A 226 11.33 15.31 32.14
N ARG A 227 11.31 14.84 33.39
CA ARG A 227 11.68 15.60 34.58
C ARG A 227 12.31 14.68 35.60
N ALA A 228 13.24 15.20 36.39
CA ALA A 228 13.79 14.47 37.51
C ALA A 228 12.66 14.12 38.50
N GLY A 229 12.40 12.82 38.67
CA GLY A 229 11.35 12.29 39.54
C GLY A 229 9.99 12.08 38.84
N ALA A 230 9.41 10.91 39.09
CA ALA A 230 8.19 10.45 38.42
C ALA A 230 6.98 11.36 38.65
N GLU A 231 6.86 11.96 39.84
CA GLU A 231 5.79 12.88 40.21
C GLU A 231 5.83 14.17 39.38
N ALA A 232 7.02 14.77 39.25
CA ALA A 232 7.20 15.99 38.46
C ALA A 232 6.94 15.73 36.96
N ALA A 233 7.41 14.59 36.44
CA ALA A 233 7.18 14.19 35.06
C ALA A 233 5.68 13.95 34.78
N LEU A 234 4.97 13.30 35.71
CA LEU A 234 3.53 13.08 35.64
C LEU A 234 2.77 14.41 35.59
N ALA A 235 2.99 15.29 36.57
CA ALA A 235 2.28 16.57 36.67
C ALA A 235 2.46 17.42 35.41
N GLU A 236 3.69 17.47 34.88
CA GLU A 236 4.00 18.21 33.66
C GLU A 236 3.36 17.56 32.42
N ALA A 237 3.41 16.24 32.28
CA ALA A 237 2.80 15.55 31.13
C ALA A 237 1.28 15.77 31.07
N HIS A 238 0.61 15.76 32.22
CA HIS A 238 -0.82 16.06 32.35
C HIS A 238 -1.15 17.52 32.03
N ALA A 239 -0.32 18.46 32.51
CA ALA A 239 -0.45 19.88 32.20
C ALA A 239 -0.30 20.15 30.69
N VAL A 240 0.71 19.54 30.05
CA VAL A 240 0.93 19.62 28.60
C VAL A 240 -0.24 18.99 27.83
N GLY A 241 -0.73 17.83 28.28
CA GLY A 241 -1.83 17.12 27.62
C GLY A 241 -3.22 17.71 27.86
N GLY A 242 -3.36 18.67 28.77
CA GLY A 242 -4.63 19.23 29.22
C GLY A 242 -5.57 18.15 29.76
N THR A 243 -5.03 17.18 30.51
CA THR A 243 -5.76 16.02 31.02
C THR A 243 -5.71 16.01 32.54
N ASP A 244 -6.86 15.89 33.20
CA ASP A 244 -6.93 15.82 34.67
C ASP A 244 -6.45 14.44 35.15
N PRO A 245 -5.45 14.34 36.05
CA PRO A 245 -4.97 13.07 36.58
C PRO A 245 -6.06 12.18 37.20
N SER A 246 -7.11 12.78 37.78
CA SER A 246 -8.24 12.02 38.36
C SER A 246 -9.09 11.27 37.32
N THR A 247 -8.93 11.60 36.04
CA THR A 247 -9.65 10.98 34.92
C THR A 247 -8.89 9.83 34.25
N VAL A 248 -7.71 9.47 34.77
CA VAL A 248 -6.90 8.36 34.26
C VAL A 248 -7.50 7.02 34.68
N ASP A 249 -7.73 6.13 33.73
CA ASP A 249 -8.32 4.81 33.98
C ASP A 249 -7.26 3.77 34.34
N TYR A 250 -6.06 3.87 33.75
CA TYR A 250 -5.02 2.86 33.84
C TYR A 250 -3.61 3.47 33.75
N ILE A 251 -2.65 2.93 34.51
CA ILE A 251 -1.22 3.25 34.33
C ILE A 251 -0.41 1.99 34.10
N ALA A 252 0.45 2.03 33.10
CA ALA A 252 1.52 1.08 32.92
C ALA A 252 2.83 1.64 33.49
N CYS A 253 3.34 1.00 34.54
CA CYS A 253 4.63 1.35 35.14
C CYS A 253 5.77 0.51 34.57
N ALA A 254 6.83 1.16 34.09
CA ALA A 254 8.03 0.48 33.59
C ALA A 254 8.98 -0.02 34.71
N HIS A 255 8.88 0.52 35.94
CA HIS A 255 9.82 0.23 37.04
C HIS A 255 9.15 0.03 38.42
N GLY A 256 7.85 -0.30 38.46
CA GLY A 256 7.06 -0.50 39.69
C GLY A 256 6.05 0.62 39.96
N PRO A 257 5.05 0.39 40.84
CA PRO A 257 4.00 1.38 41.12
C PRO A 257 4.61 2.67 41.70
N VAL A 258 4.14 3.82 41.23
CA VAL A 258 4.42 5.11 41.86
C VAL A 258 3.42 5.26 43.00
N ASP A 259 3.88 5.31 44.24
CA ASP A 259 3.04 5.25 45.44
C ASP A 259 1.96 6.35 45.51
N ASP A 260 2.13 7.48 44.82
CA ASP A 260 1.27 8.67 44.93
C ASP A 260 0.12 8.76 43.92
N PHE A 261 0.02 7.86 42.94
CA PHE A 261 -1.11 7.88 42.01
C PHE A 261 -2.46 7.60 42.72
N GLY A 262 -2.43 6.86 43.82
CA GLY A 262 -3.61 6.55 44.62
C GLY A 262 -4.17 7.73 45.42
N THR A 263 -3.40 8.81 45.64
CA THR A 263 -3.86 9.98 46.41
C THR A 263 -4.66 10.96 45.56
N CYS A 264 -4.52 10.88 44.23
CA CYS A 264 -5.20 11.73 43.24
C CYS A 264 -6.60 11.22 42.85
N HIS A 265 -6.90 9.95 43.15
CA HIS A 265 -8.16 9.29 42.78
C HIS A 265 -9.13 9.22 43.95
N VAL A 266 -10.41 9.45 43.66
CA VAL A 266 -11.49 9.23 44.62
C VAL A 266 -11.68 7.73 44.87
N PRO A 267 -12.02 7.28 46.09
CA PRO A 267 -12.18 5.86 46.42
C PRO A 267 -13.18 5.08 45.54
N GLU A 268 -14.12 5.79 44.92
CA GLU A 268 -15.15 5.25 44.02
C GLU A 268 -14.65 5.07 42.57
N GLN A 269 -13.45 5.56 42.23
CA GLN A 269 -12.80 5.45 40.92
C GLN A 269 -11.41 4.79 41.07
N PRO A 270 -11.35 3.47 41.29
CA PRO A 270 -10.07 2.78 41.45
C PRO A 270 -9.22 2.90 40.18
N LEU A 271 -7.97 3.32 40.38
CA LEU A 271 -6.97 3.39 39.34
C LEU A 271 -6.39 2.00 39.06
N LEU A 272 -6.44 1.58 37.80
CA LEU A 272 -5.89 0.28 37.38
C LEU A 272 -4.38 0.42 37.15
N VAL A 273 -3.59 -0.51 37.67
CA VAL A 273 -2.13 -0.45 37.55
C VAL A 273 -1.59 -1.74 36.94
N GLY A 274 -0.89 -1.60 35.83
CA GLY A 274 -0.11 -2.66 35.19
C GLY A 274 1.39 -2.39 35.31
N THR A 275 2.18 -3.44 35.18
CA THR A 275 3.65 -3.32 35.23
C THR A 275 4.29 -4.00 34.03
N SER A 276 5.35 -3.39 33.52
CA SER A 276 6.26 -3.97 32.53
C SER A 276 7.67 -3.91 33.09
N ARG A 277 8.53 -4.89 32.77
CA ARG A 277 9.92 -4.99 33.28
C ARG A 277 10.90 -5.18 32.12
N GLY A 278 12.11 -4.64 32.28
CA GLY A 278 13.19 -4.73 31.29
C GLY A 278 13.64 -3.37 30.74
N GLU A 279 14.73 -3.37 29.96
CA GLU A 279 15.28 -2.15 29.33
C GLU A 279 14.34 -1.55 28.26
N ASP A 280 13.49 -2.38 27.64
CA ASP A 280 12.43 -1.99 26.71
C ASP A 280 11.08 -1.72 27.41
N ALA A 281 11.03 -1.71 28.74
CA ALA A 281 9.77 -1.65 29.49
C ALA A 281 8.91 -0.44 29.15
N GLY A 282 9.51 0.73 28.89
CA GLY A 282 8.78 1.94 28.51
C GLY A 282 8.05 1.78 27.18
N ILE A 283 8.74 1.34 26.12
CA ILE A 283 8.10 1.14 24.81
C ILE A 283 7.12 -0.04 24.83
N ALA A 284 7.44 -1.11 25.56
CA ALA A 284 6.57 -2.28 25.69
C ALA A 284 5.27 -1.93 26.43
N ALA A 285 5.36 -1.10 27.48
CA ALA A 285 4.21 -0.55 28.17
C ALA A 285 3.36 0.31 27.24
N LEU A 286 3.98 1.20 26.45
CA LEU A 286 3.27 2.03 25.48
C LEU A 286 2.54 1.21 24.40
N ILE A 287 3.21 0.19 23.82
CA ILE A 287 2.60 -0.72 22.84
C ILE A 287 1.41 -1.45 23.46
N THR A 288 1.58 -1.99 24.67
CA THR A 288 0.51 -2.73 25.36
C THR A 288 -0.68 -1.84 25.65
N THR A 289 -0.45 -0.62 26.18
CA THR A 289 -1.49 0.36 26.45
C THR A 289 -2.21 0.80 25.18
N ALA A 290 -1.49 1.06 24.09
CA ALA A 290 -2.09 1.46 22.81
C ALA A 290 -2.98 0.34 22.23
N LEU A 291 -2.52 -0.91 22.27
CA LEU A 291 -3.32 -2.07 21.84
C LEU A 291 -4.55 -2.28 22.73
N ALA A 292 -4.42 -2.09 24.04
CA ALA A 292 -5.51 -2.23 25.00
C ALA A 292 -6.60 -1.16 24.82
N LEU A 293 -6.20 0.10 24.58
CA LEU A 293 -7.11 1.19 24.23
C LEU A 293 -7.82 0.90 22.91
N TYR A 294 -7.07 0.47 21.89
CA TYR A 294 -7.62 0.12 20.57
C TYR A 294 -8.62 -1.05 20.62
N ALA A 295 -8.31 -2.09 21.40
CA ALA A 295 -9.16 -3.27 21.56
C ALA A 295 -10.34 -3.05 22.52
N GLY A 296 -10.39 -1.90 23.21
CA GLY A 296 -11.42 -1.61 24.22
C GLY A 296 -11.37 -2.55 25.43
N ARG A 297 -10.21 -3.16 25.72
CA ARG A 297 -10.04 -4.10 26.85
C ARG A 297 -8.83 -3.72 27.69
N VAL A 298 -9.00 -3.71 29.00
CA VAL A 298 -7.91 -3.45 29.95
C VAL A 298 -6.90 -4.62 29.87
N PRO A 299 -5.58 -4.38 29.90
CA PRO A 299 -4.57 -5.44 29.84
C PRO A 299 -4.40 -6.16 31.19
N LEU A 300 -5.51 -6.48 31.85
CA LEU A 300 -5.60 -7.19 33.12
C LEU A 300 -6.64 -8.32 32.98
N PRO A 301 -6.31 -9.57 33.34
CA PRO A 301 -7.15 -10.74 33.05
C PRO A 301 -8.60 -10.66 33.54
N ASP A 302 -8.84 -9.95 34.65
CA ASP A 302 -10.12 -9.97 35.37
C ASP A 302 -10.95 -8.68 35.24
N VAL A 303 -10.47 -7.67 34.50
CA VAL A 303 -11.07 -6.31 34.52
C VAL A 303 -12.04 -6.05 33.36
N GLY A 304 -12.06 -6.88 32.30
CA GLY A 304 -13.06 -6.80 31.23
C GLY A 304 -12.99 -5.50 30.43
N GLU A 305 -13.85 -4.52 30.75
CA GLU A 305 -14.02 -3.24 30.04
C GLU A 305 -13.33 -2.06 30.76
N TRP A 306 -13.05 -1.00 30.01
CA TRP A 306 -12.45 0.22 30.56
C TRP A 306 -13.44 1.01 31.44
N PRO A 307 -13.04 1.49 32.64
CA PRO A 307 -13.90 2.28 33.53
C PRO A 307 -14.44 3.61 32.95
N ARG A 308 -13.70 4.24 32.02
CA ARG A 308 -14.04 5.50 31.32
C ARG A 308 -14.35 6.66 32.27
N TYR A 309 -13.49 6.94 33.24
CA TYR A 309 -13.67 8.06 34.19
C TYR A 309 -13.68 9.44 33.51
N ALA A 310 -13.02 9.59 32.35
CA ALA A 310 -13.13 10.79 31.50
C ALA A 310 -14.48 10.90 30.75
N GLY A 311 -15.48 10.11 31.11
CA GLY A 311 -16.86 10.14 30.63
C GLY A 311 -17.07 9.40 29.31
N THR A 312 -16.36 9.79 28.25
CA THR A 312 -16.57 9.22 26.89
C THR A 312 -15.37 8.47 26.34
N ARG A 313 -14.15 8.70 26.84
CA ARG A 313 -12.91 8.14 26.31
C ARG A 313 -12.10 7.49 27.41
N ALA A 314 -11.45 6.39 27.11
CA ALA A 314 -10.45 5.83 28.02
C ALA A 314 -9.16 6.65 27.99
N VAL A 315 -8.55 6.89 29.16
CA VAL A 315 -7.29 7.63 29.35
C VAL A 315 -6.32 6.75 30.14
N ALA A 316 -5.06 6.69 29.71
CA ALA A 316 -4.03 5.91 30.36
C ALA A 316 -2.70 6.66 30.48
N GLY A 317 -1.94 6.37 31.53
CA GLY A 317 -0.57 6.83 31.73
C GLY A 317 0.46 5.74 31.43
N VAL A 318 1.62 6.11 30.90
CA VAL A 318 2.80 5.24 30.80
C VAL A 318 3.97 5.94 31.48
N GLY A 319 4.44 5.38 32.58
CA GLY A 319 5.41 6.03 33.46
C GLY A 319 6.72 5.26 33.60
N ALA A 320 7.82 6.01 33.63
CA ALA A 320 9.15 5.59 34.09
C ALA A 320 9.67 6.60 35.14
N GLU A 321 10.89 6.37 35.65
CA GLU A 321 11.48 7.17 36.75
C GLU A 321 11.49 8.68 36.46
N ASP A 322 11.92 9.08 35.26
CA ASP A 322 12.04 10.50 34.87
C ASP A 322 11.19 10.89 33.66
N ALA A 323 10.26 10.04 33.22
CA ALA A 323 9.47 10.28 32.01
C ALA A 323 8.03 9.78 32.16
N HIS A 324 7.08 10.57 31.66
CA HIS A 324 5.66 10.21 31.67
C HIS A 324 4.99 10.54 30.34
N VAL A 325 4.11 9.65 29.88
CA VAL A 325 3.33 9.78 28.64
C VAL A 325 1.85 9.59 28.95
N VAL A 326 1.03 10.59 28.61
CA VAL A 326 -0.43 10.53 28.71
C VAL A 326 -1.00 10.10 27.36
N VAL A 327 -1.70 8.97 27.35
CA VAL A 327 -2.27 8.31 26.18
C VAL A 327 -3.79 8.28 26.32
N GLN A 328 -4.50 8.46 25.22
CA GLN A 328 -5.96 8.44 25.20
C GLN A 328 -6.47 7.57 24.06
N GLU A 329 -7.62 6.93 24.28
CA GLU A 329 -8.42 6.27 23.25
C GLU A 329 -8.69 7.24 22.10
N TRP A 330 -8.36 6.79 20.88
CA TRP A 330 -8.79 7.49 19.69
C TRP A 330 -10.23 7.10 19.37
N LEU A 331 -11.16 7.99 19.72
CA LEU A 331 -12.50 7.96 19.15
C LEU A 331 -12.53 8.98 18.01
N PRO A 332 -12.52 8.53 16.74
CA PRO A 332 -12.62 9.45 15.62
C PRO A 332 -13.86 10.34 15.80
N ALA A 333 -13.65 11.65 15.94
CA ALA A 333 -14.74 12.61 15.99
C ALA A 333 -15.46 12.56 14.63
N GLY A 334 -16.64 11.95 14.59
CA GLY A 334 -17.47 11.92 13.40
C GLY A 334 -16.75 11.42 12.14
N HIS A 335 -16.02 10.30 12.21
CA HIS A 335 -15.79 9.55 10.97
C HIS A 335 -17.17 9.16 10.46
N ARG A 336 -17.63 9.87 9.42
CA ARG A 336 -18.62 9.33 8.50
C ARG A 336 -18.17 7.91 8.21
N ALA A 337 -19.06 6.95 8.47
CA ALA A 337 -18.83 5.56 8.16
C ALA A 337 -18.21 5.49 6.76
N ARG A 338 -16.93 5.10 6.67
CA ARG A 338 -16.23 5.03 5.39
C ARG A 338 -16.81 3.84 4.65
N ALA A 339 -17.30 4.07 3.44
CA ALA A 339 -17.79 2.99 2.61
C ALA A 339 -16.62 2.06 2.22
N HIS A 340 -16.88 0.76 2.31
CA HIS A 340 -15.94 -0.30 1.94
C HIS A 340 -16.57 -1.19 0.87
N VAL A 341 -15.72 -1.82 0.06
CA VAL A 341 -16.17 -2.81 -0.93
C VAL A 341 -16.08 -4.18 -0.29
N PHE A 342 -17.20 -4.90 -0.26
CA PHE A 342 -17.29 -6.28 0.21
C PHE A 342 -17.43 -7.18 -1.00
N ALA A 343 -16.68 -8.28 -1.03
CA ALA A 343 -16.68 -9.24 -2.14
C ALA A 343 -16.86 -10.66 -1.61
N LEU A 344 -17.93 -11.33 -2.04
CA LEU A 344 -18.14 -12.76 -1.85
C LEU A 344 -18.12 -13.43 -3.22
N SER A 345 -17.66 -14.67 -3.23
CA SER A 345 -17.65 -15.51 -4.42
C SER A 345 -18.10 -16.92 -4.10
N GLY A 346 -18.46 -17.70 -5.12
CA GLY A 346 -18.69 -19.14 -5.02
C GLY A 346 -18.59 -19.83 -6.39
N PRO A 347 -18.29 -21.14 -6.43
CA PRO A 347 -18.22 -21.90 -7.68
C PRO A 347 -19.59 -22.15 -8.31
N THR A 348 -20.68 -21.94 -7.57
CA THR A 348 -22.06 -21.97 -8.08
C THR A 348 -22.89 -20.86 -7.42
N PRO A 349 -24.00 -20.40 -8.03
CA PRO A 349 -24.88 -19.41 -7.40
C PRO A 349 -25.45 -19.90 -6.07
N SER A 350 -25.71 -21.20 -5.92
CA SER A 350 -26.16 -21.80 -4.65
C SER A 350 -25.11 -21.70 -3.54
N VAL A 351 -23.83 -21.91 -3.85
CA VAL A 351 -22.75 -21.77 -2.86
C VAL A 351 -22.59 -20.33 -2.42
N LEU A 352 -22.65 -19.39 -3.37
CA LEU A 352 -22.58 -17.97 -3.05
C LEU A 352 -23.70 -17.54 -2.09
N ARG A 353 -24.95 -17.96 -2.37
CA ARG A 353 -26.10 -17.69 -1.48
C ARG A 353 -25.88 -18.23 -0.08
N HIS A 354 -25.45 -19.48 0.02
CA HIS A 354 -25.21 -20.11 1.32
C HIS A 354 -24.07 -19.44 2.11
N ARG A 355 -22.96 -19.09 1.43
CA ARG A 355 -21.84 -18.35 2.05
C ARG A 355 -22.30 -16.99 2.59
N ALA A 356 -23.26 -16.35 1.92
CA ALA A 356 -23.83 -15.09 2.39
C ALA A 356 -24.67 -15.30 3.65
N ASP A 357 -25.54 -16.32 3.70
CA ASP A 357 -26.32 -16.68 4.90
C ASP A 357 -25.42 -17.00 6.10
N GLU A 358 -24.40 -17.83 5.94
CA GLU A 358 -23.48 -18.17 7.03
C GLU A 358 -22.73 -16.93 7.56
N LEU A 359 -22.38 -16.00 6.66
CA LEU A 359 -21.74 -14.76 7.06
C LEU A 359 -22.69 -13.83 7.81
N VAL A 360 -23.98 -13.79 7.43
CA VAL A 360 -25.02 -13.06 8.19
C VAL A 360 -25.11 -13.62 9.61
N ASP A 361 -25.25 -14.94 9.76
CA ASP A 361 -25.34 -15.60 11.07
C ASP A 361 -24.09 -15.33 11.93
N TRP A 362 -22.90 -15.42 11.32
CA TRP A 362 -21.65 -15.13 12.02
C TRP A 362 -21.53 -13.67 12.44
N LEU A 363 -21.94 -12.73 11.59
CA LEU A 363 -21.97 -11.30 11.94
C LEU A 363 -22.97 -11.02 13.06
N GLU A 364 -24.06 -11.77 13.18
CA GLU A 364 -25.01 -11.59 14.28
C GLU A 364 -24.51 -12.17 15.61
N SER A 365 -23.48 -13.03 15.60
CA SER A 365 -22.84 -13.61 16.80
C SER A 365 -22.06 -12.58 17.63
N PRO A 366 -21.81 -12.83 18.94
CA PRO A 366 -21.02 -11.93 19.78
C PRO A 366 -19.61 -11.65 19.27
N LYS A 367 -18.97 -12.65 18.62
CA LYS A 367 -17.65 -12.47 17.99
C LYS A 367 -17.73 -11.57 16.77
N GLY A 368 -18.70 -11.80 15.89
CA GLY A 368 -18.89 -11.00 14.67
C GLY A 368 -19.30 -9.56 14.95
N ARG A 369 -20.07 -9.30 16.03
CA ARG A 369 -20.49 -7.93 16.44
C ARG A 369 -19.32 -7.02 16.80
N ALA A 370 -18.24 -7.58 17.32
CA ALA A 370 -17.05 -6.83 17.71
C ALA A 370 -16.13 -6.49 16.51
N VAL A 371 -16.37 -7.06 15.32
CA VAL A 371 -15.50 -6.91 14.15
C VAL A 371 -15.81 -5.62 13.39
N PRO A 372 -14.79 -4.77 13.14
CA PRO A 372 -14.94 -3.60 12.28
C PRO A 372 -15.25 -3.96 10.83
N ALA A 373 -16.10 -3.17 10.18
CA ALA A 373 -16.48 -3.35 8.78
C ALA A 373 -15.26 -3.30 7.82
N ALA A 374 -14.25 -2.50 8.14
CA ALA A 374 -13.01 -2.39 7.38
C ALA A 374 -12.21 -3.69 7.36
N ASP A 375 -12.03 -4.34 8.51
CA ASP A 375 -11.28 -5.59 8.63
C ASP A 375 -12.03 -6.75 7.95
N LEU A 376 -13.37 -6.75 8.00
CA LEU A 376 -14.21 -7.68 7.25
C LEU A 376 -14.04 -7.51 5.73
N ALA A 377 -14.15 -6.28 5.23
CA ALA A 377 -13.97 -5.98 3.81
C ALA A 377 -12.57 -6.38 3.32
N ALA A 378 -11.54 -6.08 4.12
CA ALA A 378 -10.16 -6.46 3.83
C ALA A 378 -9.98 -7.99 3.78
N THR A 379 -10.52 -8.71 4.76
CA THR A 379 -10.44 -10.17 4.79
C THR A 379 -11.11 -10.79 3.58
N LEU A 380 -12.29 -10.31 3.20
CA LEU A 380 -13.03 -10.79 2.04
C LEU A 380 -12.32 -10.45 0.72
N ALA A 381 -11.70 -9.28 0.62
CA ALA A 381 -10.95 -8.87 -0.56
C ALA A 381 -9.71 -9.74 -0.82
N CYS A 382 -9.06 -10.25 0.23
CA CYS A 382 -7.85 -11.07 0.15
C CYS A 382 -8.11 -12.59 -0.05
N ARG A 383 -9.38 -13.02 -0.13
CA ARG A 383 -9.72 -14.41 -0.43
C ARG A 383 -9.63 -14.70 -1.92
N ASP A 384 -9.51 -15.97 -2.26
CA ASP A 384 -9.68 -16.42 -3.64
C ASP A 384 -11.12 -16.19 -4.10
N HIS A 385 -11.27 -15.75 -5.35
CA HIS A 385 -12.57 -15.39 -5.91
C HIS A 385 -12.94 -16.25 -7.12
N ASP A 386 -13.95 -17.11 -6.91
CA ASP A 386 -14.60 -17.92 -7.95
C ASP A 386 -15.37 -17.05 -8.98
N ASP A 387 -15.93 -17.68 -10.02
CA ASP A 387 -16.61 -17.00 -11.14
C ASP A 387 -17.95 -16.36 -10.76
N HIS A 388 -18.71 -16.94 -9.83
CA HIS A 388 -19.94 -16.30 -9.37
C HIS A 388 -19.63 -15.37 -8.20
N ARG A 389 -19.71 -14.07 -8.47
CA ARG A 389 -19.31 -13.01 -7.53
C ARG A 389 -20.51 -12.17 -7.12
N ALA A 390 -20.51 -11.75 -5.86
CA ALA A 390 -21.36 -10.70 -5.35
C ALA A 390 -20.48 -9.63 -4.70
N THR A 391 -20.66 -8.39 -5.16
CA THR A 391 -19.96 -7.24 -4.60
C THR A 391 -20.95 -6.16 -4.22
N PHE A 392 -20.72 -5.51 -3.09
CA PHE A 392 -21.54 -4.38 -2.66
C PHE A 392 -20.69 -3.38 -1.88
N VAL A 393 -21.18 -2.15 -1.83
CA VAL A 393 -20.56 -1.05 -1.10
C VAL A 393 -21.42 -0.73 0.11
N ALA A 394 -20.83 -0.77 1.29
CA ALA A 394 -21.51 -0.42 2.52
C ALA A 394 -20.58 0.32 3.48
N SER A 395 -21.14 1.28 4.20
CA SER A 395 -20.45 2.04 5.22
C SER A 395 -20.84 1.56 6.63
N GLU A 396 -22.09 1.16 6.80
CA GLU A 396 -22.66 0.76 8.08
C GLU A 396 -22.94 -0.73 8.16
N ARG A 397 -22.87 -1.28 9.37
CA ARG A 397 -23.10 -2.70 9.64
C ARG A 397 -24.47 -3.17 9.14
N GLN A 398 -25.51 -2.36 9.34
CA GLN A 398 -26.85 -2.71 8.88
C GLN A 398 -26.89 -2.84 7.35
N GLY A 399 -26.25 -1.92 6.63
CA GLY A 399 -26.11 -2.01 5.17
C GLY A 399 -25.34 -3.25 4.70
N VAL A 400 -24.33 -3.70 5.46
CA VAL A 400 -23.62 -4.97 5.19
C VAL A 400 -24.56 -6.16 5.34
N LEU A 401 -25.32 -6.23 6.43
CA LEU A 401 -26.28 -7.32 6.68
C LEU A 401 -27.38 -7.36 5.62
N ASP A 402 -27.96 -6.20 5.28
CA ASP A 402 -29.02 -6.11 4.28
C ASP A 402 -28.52 -6.53 2.89
N SER A 403 -27.29 -6.13 2.53
CA SER A 403 -26.67 -6.53 1.27
C SER A 403 -26.37 -8.03 1.24
N LEU A 404 -25.84 -8.60 2.33
CA LEU A 404 -25.59 -10.04 2.40
C LEU A 404 -26.88 -10.86 2.33
N ARG A 405 -27.97 -10.40 2.98
CA ARG A 405 -29.29 -11.02 2.83
C ARG A 405 -29.79 -10.96 1.39
N ALA A 406 -29.59 -9.84 0.69
CA ALA A 406 -29.92 -9.75 -0.73
C ALA A 406 -29.08 -10.71 -1.60
N VAL A 407 -27.81 -10.94 -1.24
CA VAL A 407 -26.97 -11.98 -1.87
C VAL A 407 -27.51 -13.37 -1.57
N ALA A 408 -27.91 -13.65 -0.33
CA ALA A 408 -28.49 -14.93 0.09
C ALA A 408 -29.81 -15.24 -0.62
N ASP A 409 -30.65 -14.22 -0.84
CA ASP A 409 -31.89 -14.32 -1.62
C ASP A 409 -31.62 -14.49 -3.13
N GLY A 410 -30.37 -14.32 -3.57
CA GLY A 410 -29.96 -14.41 -4.98
C GLY A 410 -30.28 -13.17 -5.81
N LEU A 411 -30.53 -12.02 -5.17
CA LEU A 411 -30.84 -10.75 -5.84
C LEU A 411 -29.60 -10.03 -6.36
N VAL A 412 -28.44 -10.29 -5.75
CA VAL A 412 -27.15 -9.66 -6.10
C VAL A 412 -26.16 -10.76 -6.48
N HIS A 413 -25.99 -10.97 -7.78
CA HIS A 413 -25.11 -12.00 -8.34
C HIS A 413 -24.66 -11.60 -9.74
N THR A 414 -23.39 -11.83 -10.04
CA THR A 414 -22.82 -11.68 -11.36
C THR A 414 -21.88 -12.84 -11.64
N GLU A 415 -22.02 -13.44 -12.81
CA GLU A 415 -21.02 -14.37 -13.34
C GLU A 415 -19.93 -13.57 -14.04
N ALA A 416 -18.68 -13.78 -13.61
CA ALA A 416 -17.52 -13.12 -14.18
C ALA A 416 -17.43 -13.48 -15.67
N ALA A 417 -17.24 -12.47 -16.52
CA ALA A 417 -17.21 -12.62 -17.96
C ALA A 417 -15.89 -12.05 -18.47
N SER A 418 -14.88 -12.91 -18.64
CA SER A 418 -13.48 -12.63 -19.04
C SER A 418 -12.78 -11.49 -18.28
N ALA A 419 -11.53 -11.73 -17.87
CA ALA A 419 -10.70 -10.76 -17.15
C ALA A 419 -10.10 -9.66 -18.05
N ASP A 420 -10.87 -9.14 -19.02
CA ASP A 420 -10.35 -8.20 -20.00
C ASP A 420 -10.08 -6.83 -19.34
N ALA A 421 -8.88 -6.31 -19.57
CA ALA A 421 -8.51 -4.98 -19.10
C ALA A 421 -9.42 -3.91 -19.74
N PRO A 422 -9.89 -2.92 -18.95
CA PRO A 422 -10.86 -1.93 -19.43
C PRO A 422 -10.24 -0.94 -20.42
N ALA A 423 -11.08 -0.33 -21.26
CA ALA A 423 -10.72 0.83 -22.05
C ALA A 423 -10.96 2.12 -21.23
N PHE A 424 -9.96 2.98 -21.09
CA PHE A 424 -10.11 4.26 -20.39
C PHE A 424 -10.67 5.32 -21.33
N VAL A 425 -11.69 6.04 -20.88
CA VAL A 425 -12.35 7.10 -21.62
C VAL A 425 -12.10 8.44 -20.92
N PHE A 426 -11.35 9.32 -21.57
CA PHE A 426 -11.04 10.65 -21.08
C PHE A 426 -12.04 11.67 -21.63
N SER A 427 -12.97 12.08 -20.78
CA SER A 427 -14.05 12.99 -21.17
C SER A 427 -13.56 14.41 -21.44
N GLY A 428 -14.31 15.15 -22.25
CA GLY A 428 -14.01 16.54 -22.57
C GLY A 428 -14.45 17.54 -21.49
N TYR A 429 -14.38 18.82 -21.84
CA TYR A 429 -14.85 19.92 -20.99
C TYR A 429 -16.34 19.79 -20.66
N GLY A 430 -16.73 20.11 -19.43
CA GLY A 430 -18.12 20.10 -18.96
C GLY A 430 -18.38 19.17 -17.76
N SER A 431 -17.46 18.24 -17.50
CA SER A 431 -17.54 17.34 -16.35
C SER A 431 -17.08 17.97 -15.03
N GLN A 432 -16.27 19.04 -15.08
CA GLN A 432 -15.66 19.66 -13.92
C GLN A 432 -16.65 20.39 -12.99
N TRP A 433 -16.32 20.45 -11.70
CA TRP A 433 -17.07 21.19 -10.69
C TRP A 433 -16.16 21.60 -9.52
N ARG A 434 -16.57 22.59 -8.73
CA ARG A 434 -15.76 23.10 -7.60
C ARG A 434 -15.54 22.01 -6.56
N ALA A 435 -14.31 21.89 -6.04
CA ALA A 435 -13.93 20.91 -5.02
C ALA A 435 -14.05 19.43 -5.47
N MET A 436 -13.98 19.16 -6.78
CA MET A 436 -14.17 17.81 -7.35
C MET A 436 -13.18 16.75 -6.87
N GLY A 437 -11.99 17.13 -6.38
CA GLY A 437 -11.00 16.19 -5.85
C GLY A 437 -10.91 16.17 -4.33
N GLY A 438 -11.60 17.07 -3.62
CA GLY A 438 -11.43 17.28 -2.18
C GLY A 438 -11.63 16.01 -1.34
N ARG A 439 -12.65 15.20 -1.68
CA ARG A 439 -12.92 13.95 -0.97
C ARG A 439 -11.91 12.85 -1.29
N LEU A 440 -11.52 12.66 -2.55
CA LEU A 440 -10.52 11.65 -2.92
C LEU A 440 -9.16 11.97 -2.29
N LEU A 441 -8.78 13.25 -2.19
CA LEU A 441 -7.59 13.68 -1.45
C LEU A 441 -7.62 13.21 0.03
N ALA A 442 -8.79 13.23 0.67
CA ALA A 442 -8.96 12.79 2.06
C ALA A 442 -9.09 11.27 2.23
N THR A 443 -9.63 10.57 1.23
CA THR A 443 -10.07 9.17 1.37
C THR A 443 -9.22 8.15 0.62
N GLU A 444 -8.54 8.53 -0.46
CA GLU A 444 -7.83 7.61 -1.35
C GLU A 444 -6.33 7.96 -1.46
N PRO A 445 -5.44 7.20 -0.81
CA PRO A 445 -3.99 7.46 -0.83
C PRO A 445 -3.38 7.47 -2.23
N GLY A 446 -3.82 6.58 -3.12
CA GLY A 446 -3.33 6.53 -4.51
C GLY A 446 -3.65 7.80 -5.29
N PHE A 447 -4.83 8.38 -5.08
CA PHE A 447 -5.21 9.66 -5.68
C PHE A 447 -4.38 10.81 -5.13
N ARG A 448 -4.17 10.84 -3.80
CA ARG A 448 -3.34 11.84 -3.12
C ARG A 448 -1.91 11.84 -3.66
N ALA A 449 -1.29 10.67 -3.74
CA ALA A 449 0.06 10.51 -4.28
C ALA A 449 0.15 10.97 -5.75
N ALA A 450 -0.87 10.66 -6.56
CA ALA A 450 -0.93 11.10 -7.95
C ALA A 450 -1.03 12.63 -8.08
N VAL A 451 -1.82 13.29 -7.22
CA VAL A 451 -1.90 14.77 -7.19
C VAL A 451 -0.57 15.38 -6.72
N GLU A 452 0.05 14.82 -5.68
CA GLU A 452 1.34 15.29 -5.17
C GLU A 452 2.45 15.19 -6.22
N GLY A 453 2.46 14.12 -7.02
CA GLY A 453 3.41 13.96 -8.14
C GLY A 453 3.25 15.00 -9.26
N LEU A 454 2.07 15.60 -9.41
CA LEU A 454 1.80 16.64 -10.42
C LEU A 454 2.02 18.06 -9.88
N GLU A 455 2.11 18.23 -8.57
CA GLU A 455 2.08 19.53 -7.90
C GLU A 455 3.24 20.44 -8.33
N SER A 456 4.45 19.89 -8.44
CA SER A 456 5.65 20.64 -8.84
C SER A 456 5.52 21.23 -10.26
N VAL A 457 4.98 20.45 -11.20
CA VAL A 457 4.78 20.86 -12.60
C VAL A 457 3.71 21.96 -12.70
N PHE A 458 2.62 21.82 -11.94
CA PHE A 458 1.56 22.83 -11.87
C PHE A 458 2.05 24.16 -11.27
N LEU A 459 2.80 24.10 -10.17
CA LEU A 459 3.40 25.30 -9.57
C LEU A 459 4.36 25.99 -10.53
N ALA A 460 5.20 25.22 -11.24
CA ALA A 460 6.19 25.75 -12.17
C ALA A 460 5.58 26.40 -13.42
N GLN A 461 4.57 25.78 -14.04
CA GLN A 461 4.01 26.26 -15.31
C GLN A 461 2.72 27.08 -15.17
N ALA A 462 1.83 26.68 -14.26
CA ALA A 462 0.52 27.30 -14.08
C ALA A 462 0.54 28.43 -13.03
N GLY A 463 1.51 28.40 -12.11
CA GLY A 463 1.65 29.38 -11.03
C GLY A 463 0.66 29.21 -9.87
N PHE A 464 -0.03 28.07 -9.81
CA PHE A 464 -0.97 27.73 -8.74
C PHE A 464 -0.92 26.24 -8.38
N SER A 465 -1.38 25.94 -7.16
CA SER A 465 -1.44 24.57 -6.61
C SER A 465 -2.61 23.77 -7.20
N LEU A 466 -2.31 22.60 -7.78
CA LEU A 466 -3.36 21.66 -8.22
C LEU A 466 -4.15 21.15 -7.02
N ARG A 467 -3.47 20.80 -5.93
CA ARG A 467 -4.11 20.35 -4.68
C ARG A 467 -5.12 21.36 -4.15
N ALA A 468 -4.76 22.64 -4.07
CA ALA A 468 -5.65 23.71 -3.61
C ALA A 468 -6.85 23.91 -4.56
N LEU A 469 -6.62 23.81 -5.87
CA LEU A 469 -7.66 23.92 -6.89
C LEU A 469 -8.67 22.78 -6.80
N LEU A 470 -8.21 21.54 -6.61
CA LEU A 470 -9.05 20.35 -6.46
C LEU A 470 -9.81 20.31 -5.13
N ARG A 471 -9.28 20.93 -4.07
CA ARG A 471 -9.98 21.10 -2.78
C ARG A 471 -11.06 22.20 -2.83
N GLY A 472 -10.96 23.11 -3.81
CA GLY A 472 -11.87 24.25 -3.94
C GLY A 472 -11.50 25.45 -3.07
N ASP A 473 -10.25 25.50 -2.59
CA ASP A 473 -9.70 26.61 -1.80
C ASP A 473 -9.41 27.84 -2.67
N HIS A 474 -9.39 27.66 -4.00
CA HIS A 474 -9.23 28.74 -4.97
C HIS A 474 -10.50 29.59 -5.09
N GLY A 475 -10.36 30.89 -5.36
CA GLY A 475 -11.45 31.89 -5.35
C GLY A 475 -12.58 31.67 -6.38
N GLY A 476 -12.48 30.65 -7.23
CA GLY A 476 -13.48 30.26 -8.22
C GLY A 476 -12.91 29.25 -9.23
N MET A 477 -13.76 28.69 -10.09
CA MET A 477 -13.35 27.87 -11.24
C MET A 477 -13.87 28.54 -12.52
N ASP A 478 -13.01 29.32 -13.16
CA ASP A 478 -13.25 29.98 -14.44
C ASP A 478 -12.70 29.14 -15.62
N ALA A 479 -12.76 29.66 -16.85
CA ALA A 479 -12.24 28.91 -18.00
C ALA A 479 -10.71 28.68 -17.94
N ALA A 480 -9.96 29.64 -17.40
CA ALA A 480 -8.50 29.57 -17.28
C ALA A 480 -8.05 28.49 -16.29
N THR A 481 -8.81 28.28 -15.21
CA THR A 481 -8.53 27.29 -14.17
C THR A 481 -9.25 25.96 -14.36
N ALA A 482 -10.40 25.94 -15.05
CA ALA A 482 -11.19 24.73 -15.29
C ALA A 482 -10.48 23.69 -16.16
N HIS A 483 -9.81 24.10 -17.26
CA HIS A 483 -9.13 23.15 -18.14
C HIS A 483 -7.91 22.50 -17.44
N PRO A 484 -7.01 23.25 -16.79
CA PRO A 484 -5.93 22.65 -16.01
C PRO A 484 -6.44 21.78 -14.85
N ALA A 485 -7.52 22.19 -14.17
CA ALA A 485 -8.13 21.39 -13.11
C ALA A 485 -8.64 20.06 -13.65
N LEU A 486 -9.36 20.06 -14.78
CA LEU A 486 -9.86 18.85 -15.41
C LEU A 486 -8.72 17.93 -15.85
N PHE A 487 -7.69 18.48 -16.50
CA PHE A 487 -6.50 17.73 -16.92
C PHE A 487 -5.80 17.07 -15.72
N GLY A 488 -5.50 17.84 -14.68
CA GLY A 488 -4.86 17.33 -13.46
C GLY A 488 -5.73 16.28 -12.75
N MET A 489 -7.05 16.48 -12.72
CA MET A 489 -8.00 15.52 -12.19
C MET A 489 -7.97 14.20 -12.98
N GLN A 490 -7.97 14.25 -14.31
CA GLN A 490 -7.95 13.06 -15.15
C GLN A 490 -6.66 12.25 -15.00
N LEU A 491 -5.50 12.93 -14.93
CA LEU A 491 -4.24 12.26 -14.65
C LEU A 491 -4.23 11.61 -13.26
N ALA A 492 -4.73 12.32 -12.25
CA ALA A 492 -4.81 11.78 -10.88
C ALA A 492 -5.81 10.61 -10.76
N LEU A 493 -6.94 10.65 -11.47
CA LEU A 493 -7.89 9.54 -11.53
C LEU A 493 -7.32 8.32 -12.28
N ALA A 494 -6.58 8.53 -13.37
CA ALA A 494 -5.87 7.45 -14.05
C ALA A 494 -4.81 6.82 -13.12
N GLY A 495 -4.08 7.66 -12.37
CA GLY A 495 -3.15 7.21 -11.33
C GLY A 495 -3.83 6.42 -10.21
N LEU A 496 -5.04 6.83 -9.78
CA LEU A 496 -5.85 6.10 -8.81
C LEU A 496 -6.21 4.69 -9.31
N TRP A 497 -6.72 4.56 -10.55
CA TRP A 497 -7.04 3.25 -11.12
C TRP A 497 -5.80 2.35 -11.24
N ARG A 498 -4.65 2.90 -11.64
CA ARG A 498 -3.37 2.17 -11.67
C ARG A 498 -2.89 1.75 -10.28
N ALA A 499 -3.07 2.58 -9.26
CA ALA A 499 -2.77 2.21 -7.87
C ALA A 499 -3.63 1.03 -7.38
N HIS A 500 -4.79 0.81 -7.99
CA HIS A 500 -5.63 -0.37 -7.80
C HIS A 500 -5.29 -1.54 -8.74
N GLY A 501 -4.18 -1.48 -9.48
CA GLY A 501 -3.75 -2.53 -10.41
C GLY A 501 -4.58 -2.62 -11.69
N VAL A 502 -5.33 -1.56 -12.04
CA VAL A 502 -6.13 -1.49 -13.27
C VAL A 502 -5.36 -0.69 -14.32
N GLU A 503 -4.78 -1.39 -15.29
CA GLU A 503 -4.16 -0.78 -16.47
C GLU A 503 -5.11 -0.77 -17.67
N PRO A 504 -5.12 0.28 -18.49
CA PRO A 504 -5.99 0.34 -19.65
C PRO A 504 -5.49 -0.59 -20.78
N ALA A 505 -6.39 -1.38 -21.36
CA ALA A 505 -6.14 -2.09 -22.62
C ALA A 505 -6.14 -1.15 -23.84
N ALA A 506 -6.93 -0.08 -23.74
CA ALA A 506 -7.04 0.97 -24.72
C ALA A 506 -7.41 2.30 -24.07
N VAL A 507 -7.15 3.40 -24.77
CA VAL A 507 -7.59 4.74 -24.37
C VAL A 507 -8.39 5.41 -25.49
N LEU A 508 -9.39 6.20 -25.08
CA LEU A 508 -10.20 7.05 -25.93
C LEU A 508 -10.26 8.43 -25.28
N GLY A 509 -10.15 9.50 -26.06
CA GLY A 509 -10.37 10.85 -25.54
C GLY A 509 -11.47 11.56 -26.31
N HIS A 510 -12.23 12.41 -25.63
CA HIS A 510 -13.23 13.28 -26.23
C HIS A 510 -12.70 14.71 -26.29
N GLY A 511 -12.29 15.16 -27.48
CA GLY A 511 -11.79 16.53 -27.70
C GLY A 511 -10.55 16.83 -26.84
N THR A 512 -10.70 17.73 -25.86
CA THR A 512 -9.61 18.11 -24.93
C THR A 512 -9.14 16.97 -24.02
N GLY A 513 -9.98 15.95 -23.77
CA GLY A 513 -9.60 14.76 -23.01
C GLY A 513 -8.50 13.92 -23.67
N GLU A 514 -8.29 14.07 -24.99
CA GLU A 514 -7.18 13.38 -25.67
C GLU A 514 -5.79 13.81 -25.20
N ILE A 515 -5.64 15.02 -24.65
CA ILE A 515 -4.36 15.47 -24.08
C ILE A 515 -4.02 14.61 -22.86
N ALA A 516 -4.98 14.40 -21.95
CA ALA A 516 -4.78 13.51 -20.80
C ALA A 516 -4.54 12.06 -21.24
N ALA A 517 -5.26 11.58 -22.26
CA ALA A 517 -5.06 10.24 -22.83
C ALA A 517 -3.64 10.07 -23.42
N ALA A 518 -3.12 11.08 -24.13
CA ALA A 518 -1.78 11.05 -24.71
C ALA A 518 -0.70 10.99 -23.62
N VAL A 519 -0.87 11.74 -22.54
CA VAL A 519 0.02 11.70 -21.38
C VAL A 519 -0.03 10.35 -20.67
N VAL A 520 -1.23 9.81 -20.43
CA VAL A 520 -1.41 8.51 -19.74
C VAL A 520 -0.80 7.35 -20.53
N THR A 521 -0.80 7.42 -21.87
CA THR A 521 -0.17 6.40 -22.73
C THR A 521 1.33 6.60 -22.94
N GLY A 522 1.91 7.65 -22.38
CA GLY A 522 3.33 8.01 -22.54
C GLY A 522 3.67 8.58 -23.91
N ALA A 523 2.68 8.97 -24.71
CA ALA A 523 2.87 9.60 -26.02
C ALA A 523 3.24 11.10 -25.90
N MET A 524 3.04 11.69 -24.73
CA MET A 524 3.33 13.08 -24.41
C MET A 524 3.79 13.20 -22.95
N ALA A 525 4.74 14.10 -22.68
CA ALA A 525 5.16 14.39 -21.30
C ALA A 525 4.08 15.18 -20.54
N VAL A 526 4.08 15.12 -19.21
CA VAL A 526 3.09 15.84 -18.38
C VAL A 526 3.24 17.36 -18.57
N GLU A 527 4.48 17.83 -18.65
CA GLU A 527 4.86 19.21 -18.87
C GLU A 527 4.30 19.76 -20.18
N ASP A 528 4.41 18.97 -21.25
CA ASP A 528 3.93 19.30 -22.59
C ASP A 528 2.40 19.33 -22.65
N GLY A 529 1.76 18.33 -22.02
CA GLY A 529 0.31 18.27 -21.91
C GLY A 529 -0.26 19.44 -21.12
N LEU A 530 0.36 19.79 -19.98
CA LEU A 530 -0.06 20.93 -19.17
C LEU A 530 0.13 22.24 -19.92
N TRP A 531 1.26 22.42 -20.60
CA TRP A 531 1.52 23.61 -21.42
C TRP A 531 0.44 23.78 -22.50
N LEU A 532 0.07 22.69 -23.19
CA LEU A 532 -0.97 22.70 -24.22
C LEU A 532 -2.34 23.08 -23.64
N VAL A 533 -2.69 22.52 -22.48
CA VAL A 533 -3.94 22.84 -21.77
C VAL A 533 -3.98 24.29 -21.32
N LEU A 534 -2.90 24.80 -20.73
CA LEU A 534 -2.81 26.21 -20.28
C LEU A 534 -2.90 27.17 -21.46
N THR A 535 -2.20 26.86 -22.55
CA THR A 535 -2.24 27.66 -23.78
C THR A 535 -3.66 27.69 -24.34
N ARG A 536 -4.31 26.54 -24.52
CA ARG A 536 -5.71 26.47 -24.96
C ARG A 536 -6.66 27.25 -24.05
N ALA A 537 -6.50 27.14 -22.72
CA ALA A 537 -7.34 27.84 -21.76
C ALA A 537 -7.23 29.37 -21.89
N ARG A 538 -6.00 29.90 -22.07
CA ARG A 538 -5.75 31.33 -22.30
C ARG A 538 -6.40 31.80 -23.61
N LEU A 539 -6.21 31.02 -24.67
CA LEU A 539 -6.75 31.31 -26.00
C LEU A 539 -8.29 31.32 -26.00
N PHE A 540 -8.92 30.36 -25.33
CA PHE A 540 -10.37 30.33 -25.15
C PHE A 540 -10.91 31.49 -24.32
N SER A 541 -10.18 31.90 -23.28
CA SER A 541 -10.55 33.09 -22.50
C SER A 541 -10.55 34.34 -23.38
N ALA A 542 -9.49 34.55 -24.17
CA ALA A 542 -9.37 35.70 -25.06
C ALA A 542 -10.49 35.76 -26.12
N MET A 543 -10.89 34.61 -26.69
CA MET A 543 -11.99 34.57 -27.66
C MET A 543 -13.36 34.83 -27.03
N ARG A 544 -13.60 34.36 -25.80
CA ARG A 544 -14.87 34.59 -25.09
C ARG A 544 -15.12 36.07 -24.81
N ASP A 545 -14.07 36.84 -24.56
CA ASP A 545 -14.16 38.28 -24.30
C ASP A 545 -14.43 39.09 -25.60
N GLY A 546 -14.16 38.50 -26.78
CA GLY A 546 -14.33 39.11 -28.11
C GLY A 546 -15.71 38.93 -28.77
N GLY A 547 -16.41 37.82 -28.49
CA GLY A 547 -17.83 37.55 -28.78
C GLY A 547 -18.35 37.54 -30.24
N SER A 548 -18.83 36.38 -30.70
CA SER A 548 -19.93 36.20 -31.70
C SER A 548 -20.40 34.75 -31.88
N GLY A 549 -19.60 33.75 -31.49
CA GLY A 549 -19.93 32.34 -31.71
C GLY A 549 -21.01 31.77 -30.79
N ALA A 550 -21.82 30.85 -31.32
CA ALA A 550 -22.79 30.05 -30.58
C ALA A 550 -22.68 28.56 -30.90
N MET A 551 -23.27 27.72 -30.05
CA MET A 551 -23.37 26.27 -30.29
C MET A 551 -24.80 25.80 -30.05
N ALA A 552 -25.21 24.78 -30.80
CA ALA A 552 -26.50 24.12 -30.63
C ALA A 552 -26.38 22.61 -30.78
N VAL A 553 -27.15 21.86 -29.99
CA VAL A 553 -27.37 20.43 -30.24
C VAL A 553 -28.51 20.31 -31.23
N VAL A 554 -28.27 19.56 -32.30
CA VAL A 554 -29.21 19.35 -33.40
C VAL A 554 -29.32 17.87 -33.71
N ASP A 555 -30.53 17.44 -34.00
CA ASP A 555 -30.83 16.09 -34.46
C ASP A 555 -30.63 16.06 -35.97
N LEU A 556 -29.38 15.90 -36.43
CA LEU A 556 -28.97 15.78 -37.83
C LEU A 556 -27.84 14.75 -37.97
N SER A 557 -27.89 13.96 -39.04
CA SER A 557 -26.79 13.09 -39.46
C SER A 557 -25.71 13.85 -40.24
N GLU A 558 -24.50 13.27 -40.37
CA GLU A 558 -23.41 13.86 -41.17
C GLU A 558 -23.82 14.07 -42.64
N VAL A 559 -24.69 13.21 -43.18
CA VAL A 559 -25.17 13.31 -44.56
C VAL A 559 -26.13 14.49 -44.71
N GLU A 560 -27.13 14.60 -43.84
CA GLU A 560 -28.11 15.70 -43.87
C GLU A 560 -27.45 17.06 -43.63
N LEU A 561 -26.41 17.08 -42.78
CA LEU A 561 -25.70 18.32 -42.51
C LEU A 561 -24.92 18.80 -43.73
N ARG A 562 -24.29 17.88 -44.50
CA ARG A 562 -23.65 18.19 -45.78
C ARG A 562 -24.64 18.74 -46.82
N GLU A 563 -25.88 18.26 -46.82
CA GLU A 563 -26.92 18.82 -47.70
C GLU A 563 -27.30 20.25 -47.31
N LEU A 564 -27.22 20.58 -46.01
CA LEU A 564 -27.51 21.90 -45.45
C LEU A 564 -26.32 22.87 -45.48
N GLU A 565 -25.10 22.42 -45.76
CA GLU A 565 -23.88 23.26 -45.81
C GLU A 565 -24.04 24.44 -46.79
N THR A 566 -24.68 24.23 -47.94
CA THR A 566 -24.93 25.31 -48.91
C THR A 566 -25.89 26.39 -48.40
N ARG A 567 -26.79 26.04 -47.49
CA ARG A 567 -27.80 26.93 -46.94
C ARG A 567 -27.32 27.62 -45.66
N PHE A 568 -26.46 26.96 -44.90
CA PHE A 568 -25.87 27.47 -43.66
C PHE A 568 -24.34 27.34 -43.70
N PRO A 569 -23.64 28.09 -44.58
CA PRO A 569 -22.19 27.93 -44.78
C PRO A 569 -21.36 28.36 -43.57
N GLU A 570 -21.94 29.15 -42.67
CA GLU A 570 -21.29 29.63 -41.44
C GLU A 570 -21.46 28.66 -40.26
N VAL A 571 -22.14 27.53 -40.46
CA VAL A 571 -22.35 26.51 -39.43
C VAL A 571 -21.48 25.30 -39.73
N SER A 572 -20.68 24.88 -38.75
CA SER A 572 -19.80 23.71 -38.81
C SER A 572 -20.16 22.72 -37.71
N VAL A 573 -19.81 21.44 -37.91
CA VAL A 573 -19.93 20.44 -36.83
C VAL A 573 -18.81 20.66 -35.82
N ALA A 574 -19.19 20.71 -34.54
CA ALA A 574 -18.25 20.74 -33.42
C ALA A 574 -18.01 19.33 -32.86
N VAL A 575 -19.10 18.59 -32.62
CA VAL A 575 -19.07 17.27 -31.95
C VAL A 575 -20.12 16.37 -32.57
N PHE A 576 -19.76 15.16 -32.94
CA PHE A 576 -20.73 14.11 -33.23
C PHE A 576 -21.12 13.43 -31.91
N SER A 577 -22.41 13.50 -31.54
CA SER A 577 -22.91 12.86 -30.32
C SER A 577 -23.35 11.43 -30.60
N THR A 578 -23.98 11.19 -31.75
CA THR A 578 -24.32 9.87 -32.33
C THR A 578 -24.40 9.94 -33.85
N GLN A 579 -24.88 8.89 -34.52
CA GLN A 579 -25.06 8.88 -35.99
C GLN A 579 -26.10 9.90 -36.48
N GLU A 580 -27.12 10.21 -35.67
CA GLU A 580 -28.24 11.09 -36.04
C GLU A 580 -28.30 12.39 -35.23
N GLN A 581 -27.32 12.63 -34.35
CA GLN A 581 -27.30 13.82 -33.50
C GLN A 581 -25.88 14.38 -33.38
N CYS A 582 -25.74 15.68 -33.55
CA CYS A 582 -24.48 16.40 -33.43
C CYS A 582 -24.65 17.75 -32.73
N THR A 583 -23.53 18.29 -32.27
CA THR A 583 -23.42 19.68 -31.82
C THR A 583 -22.77 20.49 -32.93
N VAL A 584 -23.42 21.56 -33.33
CA VAL A 584 -22.93 22.52 -34.33
C VAL A 584 -22.43 23.79 -33.66
N SER A 585 -21.51 24.47 -34.32
CA SER A 585 -20.96 25.77 -33.92
C SER A 585 -20.90 26.72 -35.12
N GLY A 586 -20.94 28.03 -34.84
CA GLY A 586 -20.88 29.07 -35.87
C GLY A 586 -21.29 30.42 -35.31
N ASP A 587 -21.51 31.40 -36.19
CA ASP A 587 -22.06 32.70 -35.78
C ASP A 587 -23.42 32.54 -35.11
N ILE A 588 -23.68 33.35 -34.08
CA ILE A 588 -24.92 33.26 -33.30
C ILE A 588 -26.18 33.40 -34.15
N ALA A 589 -26.17 34.25 -35.19
CA ALA A 589 -27.32 34.41 -36.07
C ALA A 589 -27.53 33.17 -36.95
N ALA A 590 -26.44 32.62 -37.51
CA ALA A 590 -26.48 31.43 -38.34
C ALA A 590 -26.97 30.19 -37.56
N VAL A 591 -26.44 29.96 -36.36
CA VAL A 591 -26.85 28.83 -35.50
C VAL A 591 -28.31 28.99 -35.06
N SER A 592 -28.74 30.22 -34.70
CA SER A 592 -30.14 30.49 -34.34
C SER A 592 -31.11 30.26 -35.51
N ALA A 593 -30.68 30.58 -36.74
CA ALA A 593 -31.46 30.35 -37.94
C ALA A 593 -31.61 28.85 -38.25
N LEU A 594 -30.54 28.07 -38.05
CA LEU A 594 -30.59 26.61 -38.18
C LEU A 594 -31.51 25.99 -37.13
N VAL A 595 -31.42 26.42 -35.86
CA VAL A 595 -32.31 25.93 -34.79
C VAL A 595 -33.77 26.20 -35.14
N THR A 596 -34.09 27.41 -35.59
CA THR A 596 -35.45 27.78 -36.01
C THR A 596 -35.94 26.93 -37.19
N TYR A 597 -35.04 26.64 -38.15
CA TYR A 597 -35.36 25.82 -39.30
C TYR A 597 -35.70 24.37 -38.91
N LEU A 598 -34.92 23.78 -38.00
CA LEU A 598 -35.14 22.41 -37.50
C LEU A 598 -36.38 22.30 -36.61
N ASP A 599 -36.60 23.30 -35.75
CA ASP A 599 -37.80 23.37 -34.91
C ASP A 599 -39.08 23.45 -35.76
N GLY A 600 -39.04 24.21 -36.87
CA GLY A 600 -40.11 24.25 -37.87
C GLY A 600 -40.40 22.92 -38.56
N MET A 601 -39.46 21.96 -38.52
CA MET A 601 -39.64 20.58 -39.01
C MET A 601 -39.98 19.58 -37.89
N GLY A 602 -40.16 20.05 -36.65
CA GLY A 602 -40.42 19.21 -35.49
C GLY A 602 -39.21 18.38 -35.03
N ARG A 603 -37.99 18.76 -35.44
CA ARG A 603 -36.75 18.09 -35.03
C ARG A 603 -36.16 18.77 -33.81
N LEU A 604 -35.45 18.00 -32.97
CA LEU A 604 -34.79 18.54 -31.80
C LEU A 604 -33.64 19.48 -32.21
N ALA A 605 -33.73 20.74 -31.80
CA ALA A 605 -32.68 21.73 -31.94
C ALA A 605 -32.67 22.66 -30.73
N ARG A 606 -31.54 22.75 -30.03
CA ARG A 606 -31.45 23.50 -28.78
C ARG A 606 -30.12 24.23 -28.66
N MET A 607 -30.20 25.54 -28.43
CA MET A 607 -29.03 26.38 -28.12
C MET A 607 -28.35 25.94 -26.82
N LEU A 608 -27.02 25.95 -26.81
CA LEU A 608 -26.20 25.67 -25.64
C LEU A 608 -25.78 26.97 -24.95
N GLY A 609 -25.93 27.03 -23.62
CA GLY A 609 -25.58 28.22 -22.81
C GLY A 609 -24.08 28.41 -22.54
N ARG A 610 -23.22 27.48 -22.99
CA ARG A 610 -21.75 27.57 -22.91
C ARG A 610 -21.16 27.14 -24.24
N VAL A 611 -20.27 27.97 -24.77
CA VAL A 611 -19.62 27.78 -26.08
C VAL A 611 -18.16 27.46 -25.83
N GLU A 612 -17.70 26.30 -26.29
CA GLU A 612 -16.27 26.01 -26.39
C GLU A 612 -15.81 26.46 -27.80
N PRO A 613 -14.89 27.44 -27.91
CA PRO A 613 -14.61 28.07 -29.20
C PRO A 613 -13.97 27.15 -30.24
N GLY A 614 -13.45 25.97 -29.87
CA GLY A 614 -12.50 25.18 -30.69
C GLY A 614 -12.89 24.93 -32.15
N SER A 615 -14.19 24.82 -32.45
CA SER A 615 -14.70 24.55 -33.81
C SER A 615 -15.12 25.80 -34.59
N LEU A 616 -15.04 26.99 -33.97
CA LEU A 616 -15.38 28.26 -34.59
C LEU A 616 -14.31 28.70 -35.60
N PRO A 617 -14.65 29.31 -36.75
CA PRO A 617 -13.69 29.87 -37.69
C PRO A 617 -12.70 30.87 -37.05
N GLU A 618 -13.13 31.57 -36.00
CA GLU A 618 -12.32 32.53 -35.23
C GLU A 618 -11.10 31.89 -34.56
N VAL A 619 -11.10 30.56 -34.38
CA VAL A 619 -9.94 29.81 -33.88
C VAL A 619 -8.75 29.90 -34.84
N ASP A 620 -8.98 30.09 -36.15
CA ASP A 620 -7.91 30.15 -37.14
C ASP A 620 -6.95 31.34 -36.91
N VAL A 621 -7.44 32.43 -36.31
CA VAL A 621 -6.64 33.61 -35.91
C VAL A 621 -5.67 33.25 -34.77
N VAL A 622 -6.10 32.32 -33.92
CA VAL A 622 -5.46 31.93 -32.67
C VAL A 622 -4.56 30.68 -32.84
N LEU A 623 -4.80 29.88 -33.88
CA LEU A 623 -3.96 28.74 -34.27
C LEU A 623 -2.52 29.13 -34.55
N ARG A 624 -2.26 30.37 -35.01
CA ARG A 624 -0.89 30.84 -35.28
C ARG A 624 -0.03 30.88 -34.01
N GLU A 625 -0.59 31.32 -32.88
CA GLU A 625 0.11 31.36 -31.59
C GLU A 625 0.30 29.96 -31.02
N LEU A 626 -0.71 29.08 -31.20
CA LEU A 626 -0.61 27.67 -30.81
C LEU A 626 0.51 26.96 -31.58
N ARG A 627 0.58 27.12 -32.91
CA ARG A 627 1.61 26.52 -33.77
C ARG A 627 3.03 26.91 -33.35
N TYR A 628 3.27 28.19 -33.05
CA TYR A 628 4.59 28.67 -32.62
C TYR A 628 5.10 27.96 -31.35
N GLY A 629 4.20 27.67 -30.40
CA GLY A 629 4.57 26.94 -29.18
C GLY A 629 4.58 25.41 -29.34
N LEU A 630 3.79 24.85 -30.27
CA LEU A 630 3.73 23.42 -30.56
C LEU A 630 5.00 22.88 -31.21
N GLY A 631 5.76 23.70 -31.95
CA GLY A 631 7.03 23.30 -32.58
C GLY A 631 8.13 22.86 -31.61
N ALA A 632 7.94 23.09 -30.30
CA ALA A 632 8.84 22.62 -29.24
C ALA A 632 8.43 21.26 -28.62
N LEU A 633 7.25 20.72 -28.97
CA LEU A 633 6.77 19.45 -28.42
C LEU A 633 7.48 18.26 -29.08
N ALA A 634 7.91 17.29 -28.28
CA ALA A 634 8.47 16.05 -28.77
C ALA A 634 7.34 15.03 -29.03
N PRO A 635 7.05 14.64 -30.29
CA PRO A 635 6.01 13.66 -30.56
C PRO A 635 6.44 12.26 -30.12
N GLY A 636 5.66 11.64 -29.24
CA GLY A 636 5.84 10.26 -28.82
C GLY A 636 4.87 9.29 -29.49
N LEU A 637 5.17 7.99 -29.38
CA LEU A 637 4.25 6.91 -29.75
C LEU A 637 3.51 6.40 -28.51
N PRO A 638 2.19 6.17 -28.58
CA PRO A 638 1.43 5.66 -27.45
C PRO A 638 1.81 4.20 -27.17
N ARG A 639 2.04 3.87 -25.90
CA ARG A 639 2.35 2.49 -25.47
C ARG A 639 1.12 1.57 -25.47
N THR A 640 -0.07 2.16 -25.40
CA THR A 640 -1.36 1.47 -25.35
C THR A 640 -2.15 1.81 -26.61
N LYS A 641 -3.06 0.92 -27.04
CA LYS A 641 -4.00 1.23 -28.13
C LYS A 641 -4.72 2.54 -27.84
N PHE A 642 -4.69 3.45 -28.80
CA PHE A 642 -5.36 4.74 -28.71
C PHE A 642 -6.45 4.75 -29.78
N TYR A 643 -7.67 5.20 -29.49
CA TYR A 643 -8.68 5.50 -30.52
C TYR A 643 -8.89 7.01 -30.53
N SER A 644 -8.56 7.63 -31.66
CA SER A 644 -8.64 9.09 -31.81
C SER A 644 -10.06 9.50 -32.20
N SER A 645 -10.54 10.58 -31.61
CA SER A 645 -11.76 11.28 -32.02
C SER A 645 -11.50 12.36 -33.07
N VAL A 646 -10.25 12.55 -33.51
CA VAL A 646 -9.84 13.59 -34.47
C VAL A 646 -9.67 13.04 -35.89
N LEU A 647 -9.13 11.83 -35.98
CA LEU A 647 -8.82 11.18 -37.25
C LEU A 647 -10.08 10.63 -37.92
N ASP A 648 -10.07 10.59 -39.26
CA ASP A 648 -11.16 9.97 -40.03
C ASP A 648 -11.19 8.44 -39.81
N ASP A 649 -10.01 7.81 -39.65
CA ASP A 649 -9.88 6.47 -39.09
C ASP A 649 -9.38 6.56 -37.63
N PRO A 650 -10.23 6.20 -36.63
CA PRO A 650 -9.83 6.20 -35.22
C PRO A 650 -8.59 5.35 -34.90
N ARG A 651 -8.29 4.34 -35.74
CA ARG A 651 -7.15 3.42 -35.61
C ARG A 651 -5.90 3.86 -36.37
N GLY A 652 -5.98 4.95 -37.16
CA GLY A 652 -4.89 5.41 -38.03
C GLY A 652 -3.57 5.67 -37.28
N GLY A 653 -2.44 5.61 -38.02
CA GLY A 653 -1.09 5.83 -37.48
C GLY A 653 -0.95 7.20 -36.82
N LYS A 654 -0.39 7.24 -35.60
CA LYS A 654 -0.49 8.38 -34.67
C LYS A 654 0.87 9.00 -34.44
N VAL A 655 1.07 10.19 -34.97
CA VAL A 655 2.15 11.08 -34.55
C VAL A 655 1.46 12.26 -33.85
N PHE A 656 1.69 12.43 -32.54
CA PHE A 656 1.11 13.53 -31.76
C PHE A 656 1.91 14.82 -31.96
N ASP A 657 2.09 15.21 -33.22
CA ASP A 657 2.82 16.40 -33.63
C ASP A 657 1.95 17.66 -33.61
N GLU A 658 2.54 18.77 -34.05
CA GLU A 658 1.86 20.05 -34.19
C GLU A 658 0.57 19.94 -35.02
N GLU A 659 0.62 19.23 -36.16
CA GLU A 659 -0.52 19.10 -37.06
C GLU A 659 -1.68 18.37 -36.37
N TYR A 660 -1.37 17.34 -35.58
CA TYR A 660 -2.37 16.62 -34.80
C TYR A 660 -3.09 17.53 -33.79
N TRP A 661 -2.36 18.34 -33.01
CA TRP A 661 -2.97 19.16 -31.97
C TRP A 661 -3.72 20.38 -32.51
N VAL A 662 -3.31 20.87 -33.69
CA VAL A 662 -4.07 21.83 -34.48
C VAL A 662 -5.37 21.18 -34.99
N ALA A 663 -5.29 19.97 -35.55
CA ALA A 663 -6.45 19.22 -36.00
C ALA A 663 -7.40 18.88 -34.84
N ASN A 664 -6.88 18.51 -33.67
CA ASN A 664 -7.67 18.21 -32.47
C ASN A 664 -8.47 19.43 -31.99
N LEU A 665 -7.95 20.64 -32.19
CA LEU A 665 -8.69 21.85 -31.88
C LEU A 665 -9.76 22.14 -32.94
N ARG A 666 -9.40 22.01 -34.23
CA ARG A 666 -10.17 22.55 -35.36
C ARG A 666 -11.20 21.58 -35.96
N ARG A 667 -10.90 20.28 -36.01
CA ARG A 667 -11.76 19.25 -36.62
C ARG A 667 -12.89 18.87 -35.66
N PRO A 668 -14.04 18.40 -36.19
CA PRO A 668 -15.13 17.91 -35.36
C PRO A 668 -14.69 16.71 -34.52
N VAL A 669 -15.19 16.64 -33.28
CA VAL A 669 -14.97 15.50 -32.39
C VAL A 669 -15.81 14.31 -32.84
N ARG A 670 -15.17 13.27 -33.38
CA ARG A 670 -15.72 12.00 -33.87
C ARG A 670 -15.69 10.90 -32.79
N PHE A 671 -16.17 11.22 -31.59
CA PHE A 671 -16.16 10.27 -30.46
C PHE A 671 -16.97 8.97 -30.74
N PRO A 672 -18.15 9.02 -31.39
CA PRO A 672 -18.91 7.80 -31.67
C PRO A 672 -18.16 6.79 -32.56
N GLN A 673 -17.40 7.29 -33.53
CA GLN A 673 -16.56 6.47 -34.40
C GLN A 673 -15.44 5.79 -33.61
N ALA A 674 -14.82 6.50 -32.66
CA ALA A 674 -13.79 5.94 -31.79
C ALA A 674 -14.34 4.83 -30.88
N VAL A 675 -15.53 5.02 -30.30
CA VAL A 675 -16.21 3.99 -29.49
C VAL A 675 -16.60 2.78 -30.33
N ALA A 676 -17.19 2.99 -31.51
CA ALA A 676 -17.57 1.91 -32.42
C ALA A 676 -16.34 1.08 -32.86
N ALA A 677 -15.20 1.74 -33.10
CA ALA A 677 -13.94 1.05 -33.38
C ALA A 677 -13.46 0.20 -32.19
N ALA A 678 -13.49 0.73 -30.98
CA ALA A 678 -13.11 -0.01 -29.78
C ALA A 678 -14.03 -1.22 -29.52
N LEU A 679 -15.35 -1.06 -29.72
CA LEU A 679 -16.31 -2.16 -29.63
C LEU A 679 -16.03 -3.25 -30.66
N ALA A 680 -15.79 -2.86 -31.92
CA ALA A 680 -15.44 -3.79 -32.99
C ALA A 680 -14.14 -4.56 -32.71
N ASP A 681 -13.19 -3.95 -32.00
CA ASP A 681 -11.92 -4.57 -31.59
C ASP A 681 -12.03 -5.44 -30.33
N GLY A 682 -13.26 -5.63 -29.81
CA GLY A 682 -13.55 -6.57 -28.71
C GLY A 682 -13.66 -5.93 -27.34
N HIS A 683 -13.42 -4.62 -27.18
CA HIS A 683 -13.56 -3.97 -25.87
C HIS A 683 -15.03 -3.96 -25.42
N ARG A 684 -15.30 -4.40 -24.19
CA ARG A 684 -16.66 -4.41 -23.59
C ARG A 684 -16.77 -3.59 -22.31
N THR A 685 -15.67 -3.40 -21.60
CA THR A 685 -15.64 -2.62 -20.37
C THR A 685 -14.94 -1.29 -20.61
N PHE A 686 -15.64 -0.19 -20.34
CA PHE A 686 -15.14 1.18 -20.45
C PHE A 686 -15.15 1.83 -19.07
N VAL A 687 -14.05 2.46 -18.68
CA VAL A 687 -13.93 3.22 -17.43
C VAL A 687 -13.76 4.68 -17.79
N GLU A 688 -14.72 5.52 -17.38
CA GLU A 688 -14.70 6.95 -17.66
C GLU A 688 -13.84 7.68 -16.63
N ILE A 689 -12.69 8.20 -17.09
CA ILE A 689 -11.72 8.98 -16.33
C ILE A 689 -12.17 10.44 -16.35
N ALA A 690 -13.12 10.76 -15.48
CA ALA A 690 -13.70 12.10 -15.37
C ALA A 690 -14.28 12.37 -13.96
N PRO A 691 -14.38 13.65 -13.55
CA PRO A 691 -15.03 14.06 -12.31
C PRO A 691 -16.58 13.95 -12.33
N HIS A 692 -17.17 13.71 -13.50
CA HIS A 692 -18.59 13.44 -13.71
C HIS A 692 -18.80 12.69 -15.03
N PRO A 693 -19.63 11.61 -15.08
CA PRO A 693 -19.85 10.88 -16.31
C PRO A 693 -20.66 11.69 -17.33
N ILE A 694 -20.12 11.76 -18.54
CA ILE A 694 -20.78 12.34 -19.72
C ILE A 694 -20.67 11.41 -20.94
N ALA A 695 -19.81 10.38 -20.90
CA ALA A 695 -19.60 9.45 -22.01
C ALA A 695 -20.45 8.17 -21.90
N GLY A 696 -20.87 7.78 -20.69
CA GLY A 696 -21.55 6.50 -20.45
C GLY A 696 -22.81 6.26 -21.30
N GLU A 697 -23.72 7.24 -21.36
CA GLU A 697 -24.96 7.13 -22.17
C GLU A 697 -24.66 7.03 -23.68
N VAL A 698 -23.65 7.77 -24.14
CA VAL A 698 -23.21 7.74 -25.54
C VAL A 698 -22.66 6.37 -25.90
N ILE A 699 -21.83 5.78 -25.02
CA ILE A 699 -21.26 4.44 -25.22
C ILE A 699 -22.38 3.38 -25.28
N ALA A 700 -23.36 3.45 -24.38
CA ALA A 700 -24.50 2.53 -24.37
C ALA A 700 -25.30 2.60 -25.67
N ARG A 701 -25.66 3.81 -26.12
CA ARG A 701 -26.39 4.01 -27.38
C ARG A 701 -25.64 3.48 -28.60
N ILE A 702 -24.31 3.64 -28.64
CA ILE A 702 -23.48 3.13 -29.75
C ILE A 702 -23.39 1.61 -29.70
N ALA A 703 -23.27 1.02 -28.51
CA ALA A 703 -23.28 -0.43 -28.35
C ALA A 703 -24.59 -1.04 -28.88
N ASP A 704 -25.74 -0.46 -28.50
CA ASP A 704 -27.05 -0.88 -28.99
C ASP A 704 -27.16 -0.74 -30.51
N ALA A 705 -26.77 0.42 -31.06
CA ALA A 705 -26.83 0.68 -32.51
C ALA A 705 -25.90 -0.23 -33.33
N THR A 706 -24.82 -0.73 -32.73
CA THR A 706 -23.85 -1.62 -33.39
C THR A 706 -24.07 -3.11 -33.07
N GLY A 707 -25.11 -3.44 -32.29
CA GLY A 707 -25.47 -4.82 -31.94
C GLY A 707 -24.53 -5.49 -30.93
N HIS A 708 -23.77 -4.71 -30.14
CA HIS A 708 -22.87 -5.24 -29.12
C HIS A 708 -23.59 -5.37 -27.76
N THR A 709 -23.63 -6.57 -27.21
CA THR A 709 -24.21 -6.86 -25.89
C THR A 709 -23.15 -6.92 -24.78
N GLY A 710 -23.56 -6.71 -23.53
CA GLY A 710 -22.68 -6.85 -22.37
C GLY A 710 -21.67 -5.71 -22.21
N VAL A 711 -21.93 -4.56 -22.85
CA VAL A 711 -21.08 -3.37 -22.73
C VAL A 711 -21.34 -2.67 -21.40
N ARG A 712 -20.26 -2.36 -20.68
CA ARG A 712 -20.30 -1.66 -19.38
C ARG A 712 -19.55 -0.34 -19.49
N ALA A 713 -20.19 0.76 -19.10
CA ALA A 713 -19.55 2.05 -18.93
C ALA A 713 -19.57 2.44 -17.45
N LEU A 714 -18.39 2.45 -16.81
CA LEU A 714 -18.22 2.67 -15.38
C LEU A 714 -17.75 4.11 -15.12
N PRO A 715 -18.48 4.91 -14.33
CA PRO A 715 -18.05 6.25 -13.95
C PRO A 715 -16.95 6.18 -12.88
N THR A 716 -15.97 7.08 -12.90
CA THR A 716 -15.04 7.20 -11.76
C THR A 716 -15.63 8.03 -10.62
N LEU A 717 -16.31 9.14 -10.96
CA LEU A 717 -16.97 10.05 -10.01
C LEU A 717 -18.21 10.65 -10.65
N ALA A 718 -19.22 10.98 -9.85
CA ALA A 718 -20.36 11.80 -10.24
C ALA A 718 -20.63 12.92 -9.24
N ARG A 719 -21.08 14.07 -9.76
CA ARG A 719 -21.43 15.23 -8.93
C ARG A 719 -22.54 14.87 -7.95
N GLY A 720 -22.31 15.13 -6.67
CA GLY A 720 -23.30 14.91 -5.62
C GLY A 720 -23.40 13.44 -5.15
N SER A 721 -22.65 12.53 -5.76
CA SER A 721 -22.50 11.17 -5.27
C SER A 721 -21.18 11.03 -4.52
N HIS A 722 -21.18 10.12 -3.56
CA HIS A 722 -20.01 9.80 -2.77
C HIS A 722 -19.41 8.50 -3.31
N ASP A 723 -20.07 7.35 -3.27
CA ASP A 723 -19.30 6.12 -3.37
C ASP A 723 -19.09 5.57 -4.80
N ASP A 724 -19.25 6.38 -5.86
CA ASP A 724 -19.18 5.92 -7.26
C ASP A 724 -17.89 5.17 -7.59
N PHE A 725 -16.74 5.69 -7.15
CA PHE A 725 -15.46 5.03 -7.38
C PHE A 725 -15.46 3.61 -6.80
N LEU A 726 -15.99 3.44 -5.58
CA LEU A 726 -16.08 2.15 -4.92
C LEU A 726 -17.09 1.23 -5.61
N HIS A 727 -18.20 1.77 -6.10
CA HIS A 727 -19.17 1.02 -6.89
C HIS A 727 -18.57 0.54 -8.22
N SER A 728 -17.74 1.36 -8.88
CA SER A 728 -17.04 0.99 -10.10
C SER A 728 -15.92 -0.03 -9.85
N VAL A 729 -15.21 0.08 -8.73
CA VAL A 729 -14.26 -0.96 -8.27
C VAL A 729 -14.98 -2.28 -8.00
N ALA A 730 -16.13 -2.24 -7.30
CA ALA A 730 -16.97 -3.41 -7.05
C ALA A 730 -17.45 -4.05 -8.35
N ALA A 731 -17.99 -3.26 -9.28
CA ALA A 731 -18.46 -3.73 -10.58
C ALA A 731 -17.35 -4.35 -11.43
N LEU A 732 -16.14 -3.76 -11.41
CA LEU A 732 -14.99 -4.30 -12.15
C LEU A 732 -14.50 -5.62 -11.53
N HIS A 733 -14.54 -5.76 -10.20
CA HIS A 733 -14.22 -7.03 -9.54
C HIS A 733 -15.26 -8.11 -9.85
N ALA A 734 -16.56 -7.78 -9.77
CA ALA A 734 -17.65 -8.68 -10.11
C ALA A 734 -17.60 -9.14 -11.57
N ALA A 735 -17.07 -8.28 -12.47
CA ALA A 735 -16.85 -8.61 -13.87
C ALA A 735 -15.72 -9.63 -14.09
N GLY A 736 -14.82 -9.85 -13.14
CA GLY A 736 -13.72 -10.80 -13.25
C GLY A 736 -12.31 -10.20 -13.12
N HIS A 737 -12.16 -8.89 -12.92
CA HIS A 737 -10.83 -8.27 -12.89
C HIS A 737 -10.01 -8.73 -11.67
N PRO A 738 -8.80 -9.28 -11.85
CA PRO A 738 -8.11 -10.06 -10.81
C PRO A 738 -7.55 -9.22 -9.66
N THR A 739 -7.06 -8.00 -9.94
CA THR A 739 -6.23 -7.23 -9.02
C THR A 739 -6.92 -6.04 -8.34
N VAL A 740 -8.13 -5.68 -8.78
CA VAL A 740 -8.75 -4.37 -8.45
C VAL A 740 -9.02 -4.18 -6.94
N LEU A 741 -9.28 -5.26 -6.21
CA LEU A 741 -9.51 -5.24 -4.77
C LEU A 741 -8.25 -5.47 -3.93
N GLY A 742 -7.32 -6.30 -4.40
CA GLY A 742 -6.15 -6.73 -3.61
C GLY A 742 -5.24 -5.57 -3.19
N HIS A 743 -5.13 -4.54 -4.04
CA HIS A 743 -4.30 -3.37 -3.75
C HIS A 743 -4.95 -2.35 -2.78
N ARG A 744 -6.24 -2.51 -2.44
CA ARG A 744 -6.95 -1.58 -1.54
C ARG A 744 -6.65 -1.81 -0.06
N TYR A 745 -6.35 -3.04 0.33
CA TYR A 745 -6.24 -3.44 1.74
C TYR A 745 -4.88 -4.07 2.09
N PRO A 746 -3.75 -3.37 1.89
CA PRO A 746 -2.44 -3.93 2.19
C PRO A 746 -2.30 -4.26 3.68
N GLY A 747 -1.88 -5.48 4.01
CA GLY A 747 -1.45 -5.86 5.36
C GLY A 747 -2.54 -5.91 6.44
N SER A 748 -3.82 -6.04 6.07
CA SER A 748 -4.91 -6.18 7.04
C SER A 748 -4.90 -7.58 7.69
N PRO A 749 -5.19 -7.69 9.01
CA PRO A 749 -5.22 -8.98 9.69
C PRO A 749 -6.31 -9.87 9.12
N ALA A 750 -5.97 -11.11 8.77
CA ALA A 750 -6.94 -12.08 8.29
C ALA A 750 -7.88 -12.50 9.43
N LEU A 751 -9.17 -12.21 9.29
CA LEU A 751 -10.19 -12.70 10.22
C LEU A 751 -10.48 -14.18 9.95
N ASP A 752 -10.71 -14.94 11.02
CA ASP A 752 -11.20 -16.32 10.94
C ASP A 752 -12.72 -16.31 10.70
N LEU A 753 -13.12 -16.11 9.44
CA LEU A 753 -14.53 -16.18 9.02
C LEU A 753 -14.96 -17.64 8.79
N PRO A 754 -16.27 -17.95 8.89
CA PRO A 754 -16.79 -19.28 8.63
C PRO A 754 -16.24 -19.88 7.33
N ARG A 755 -15.81 -21.14 7.40
CA ARG A 755 -15.43 -21.92 6.23
C ARG A 755 -16.71 -22.54 5.66
N PRO A 756 -16.89 -22.57 4.33
CA PRO A 756 -18.06 -23.18 3.75
C PRO A 756 -18.15 -24.66 4.17
N PRO A 757 -19.36 -25.18 4.43
CA PRO A 757 -19.54 -26.57 4.80
C PRO A 757 -19.23 -27.46 3.59
N ALA A 758 -18.54 -28.56 3.86
CA ALA A 758 -18.16 -29.57 2.85
C ALA A 758 -19.34 -30.15 2.05
N ALA A 759 -20.58 -29.92 2.49
CA ALA A 759 -21.81 -30.43 1.88
C ALA A 759 -22.32 -29.59 0.70
N LEU A 760 -21.92 -28.31 0.56
CA LEU A 760 -22.46 -27.40 -0.46
C LEU A 760 -21.45 -26.97 -1.52
N ALA A 761 -20.15 -27.21 -1.34
CA ALA A 761 -19.24 -27.25 -2.48
C ALA A 761 -19.85 -28.15 -3.56
N PRO A 762 -19.80 -27.81 -4.86
CA PRO A 762 -20.21 -28.75 -5.89
C PRO A 762 -19.55 -30.08 -5.53
N ARG A 763 -20.38 -31.10 -5.28
CA ARG A 763 -19.91 -32.48 -5.32
C ARG A 763 -19.59 -32.73 -6.80
N THR A 764 -18.46 -32.21 -7.23
CA THR A 764 -17.58 -33.08 -7.99
C THR A 764 -17.54 -34.38 -7.18
N PRO A 765 -17.79 -35.54 -7.80
CA PRO A 765 -17.55 -36.80 -7.11
C PRO A 765 -16.18 -36.70 -6.44
N PRO A 766 -15.91 -37.43 -5.34
CA PRO A 766 -14.59 -37.45 -4.71
C PRO A 766 -13.43 -37.73 -5.69
N ASP A 767 -13.76 -38.10 -6.93
CA ASP A 767 -12.90 -38.38 -8.06
C ASP A 767 -12.55 -37.18 -8.97
N ALA A 768 -13.00 -35.93 -8.72
CA ALA A 768 -12.92 -34.87 -9.75
C ALA A 768 -12.34 -33.48 -9.37
N VAL A 769 -11.75 -33.23 -8.19
CA VAL A 769 -10.92 -32.02 -7.93
C VAL A 769 -9.58 -32.34 -7.25
N VAL A 770 -9.00 -33.50 -7.56
CA VAL A 770 -7.55 -33.73 -7.35
C VAL A 770 -6.91 -34.33 -8.63
N ALA A 771 -7.62 -34.39 -9.76
CA ALA A 771 -7.11 -35.15 -10.91
C ALA A 771 -6.39 -34.33 -12.00
N GLU A 772 -6.02 -33.06 -11.78
CA GLU A 772 -5.12 -32.36 -12.71
C GLU A 772 -3.78 -32.07 -12.02
N LEU A 773 -2.85 -32.98 -12.27
CA LEU A 773 -1.48 -33.11 -11.74
C LEU A 773 -1.34 -33.77 -10.36
N VAL A 774 -1.95 -34.95 -10.18
CA VAL A 774 -1.34 -35.96 -9.31
C VAL A 774 -0.28 -36.66 -10.14
N ALA A 775 0.98 -36.29 -9.93
CA ALA A 775 2.05 -37.22 -10.21
C ALA A 775 1.85 -38.38 -9.22
N GLU A 776 1.32 -39.50 -9.70
CA GLU A 776 1.25 -40.71 -8.89
C GLU A 776 2.67 -41.26 -8.77
N HIS A 777 3.26 -41.17 -7.57
CA HIS A 777 4.58 -41.73 -7.30
C HIS A 777 4.51 -43.25 -7.28
N ARG A 778 4.93 -43.87 -8.40
CA ARG A 778 5.03 -45.34 -8.48
C ARG A 778 6.48 -45.77 -8.40
N TRP A 779 6.75 -46.67 -7.46
CA TRP A 779 8.01 -47.40 -7.38
C TRP A 779 8.02 -48.51 -8.43
N GLU A 780 8.89 -48.38 -9.43
CA GLU A 780 9.12 -49.43 -10.41
C GLU A 780 10.38 -50.21 -10.03
N GLU A 781 10.26 -51.53 -9.92
CA GLU A 781 11.42 -52.39 -9.77
C GLU A 781 12.24 -52.38 -11.07
N ARG A 782 13.52 -52.00 -10.97
CA ARG A 782 14.45 -51.98 -12.12
C ARG A 782 15.79 -52.60 -11.71
N PRO A 783 16.33 -53.56 -12.50
CA PRO A 783 17.62 -54.16 -12.18
C PRO A 783 18.74 -53.12 -12.25
N LEU A 784 19.80 -53.33 -11.46
CA LEU A 784 21.01 -52.51 -11.53
C LEU A 784 21.62 -52.61 -12.95
N PRO A 785 21.90 -51.49 -13.65
CA PRO A 785 22.48 -51.53 -14.99
C PRO A 785 23.88 -52.18 -15.01
N GLU A 786 24.24 -52.81 -16.13
CA GLU A 786 25.60 -53.31 -16.33
C GLU A 786 26.60 -52.15 -16.38
N ILE A 787 27.68 -52.26 -15.59
CA ILE A 787 28.71 -51.22 -15.48
C ILE A 787 29.67 -51.36 -16.67
N ASP A 788 29.45 -50.58 -17.73
CA ASP A 788 30.37 -50.50 -18.87
C ASP A 788 31.59 -49.64 -18.54
N GLY A 789 32.78 -50.25 -18.47
CA GLY A 789 34.06 -49.55 -18.64
C GLY A 789 34.72 -49.03 -17.36
N VAL A 790 35.92 -49.54 -17.13
CA VAL A 790 36.74 -49.42 -15.92
C VAL A 790 37.60 -48.16 -15.93
N GLY A 791 37.28 -47.21 -15.06
CA GLY A 791 38.18 -46.14 -14.63
C GLY A 791 37.99 -45.91 -13.14
N MET A 792 39.08 -45.82 -12.37
CA MET A 792 39.04 -45.56 -10.93
C MET A 792 38.35 -44.22 -10.67
N ARG A 793 37.25 -44.22 -9.91
CA ARG A 793 36.50 -43.01 -9.54
C ARG A 793 36.88 -42.55 -8.14
N SER A 794 36.97 -41.25 -7.91
CA SER A 794 37.16 -40.70 -6.55
C SER A 794 35.83 -40.21 -5.97
N TRP A 795 35.53 -40.57 -4.74
CA TRP A 795 34.31 -40.24 -4.02
C TRP A 795 34.61 -39.43 -2.75
N VAL A 796 33.73 -38.49 -2.42
CA VAL A 796 33.78 -37.76 -1.13
C VAL A 796 32.64 -38.25 -0.27
N LEU A 797 32.92 -38.77 0.92
CA LEU A 797 31.91 -39.22 1.87
C LEU A 797 31.86 -38.21 3.02
N ILE A 798 30.74 -37.52 3.18
CA ILE A 798 30.55 -36.50 4.22
C ILE A 798 29.55 -37.03 5.26
N THR A 799 29.90 -36.90 6.53
CA THR A 799 29.10 -37.38 7.67
C THR A 799 28.78 -36.26 8.65
N ASP A 800 27.74 -36.44 9.46
CA ASP A 800 27.32 -35.53 10.55
C ASP A 800 28.07 -35.74 11.88
N ASP A 801 29.28 -36.31 11.79
CA ASP A 801 30.23 -36.58 12.87
C ASP A 801 29.71 -37.51 13.98
N GLN A 802 28.55 -38.13 13.76
CA GLN A 802 28.02 -39.13 14.68
C GLN A 802 28.76 -40.47 14.50
N PRO A 803 29.09 -41.18 15.60
CA PRO A 803 29.78 -42.47 15.51
C PRO A 803 29.15 -43.49 14.55
N PRO A 804 27.81 -43.60 14.42
CA PRO A 804 27.21 -44.52 13.45
C PRO A 804 27.39 -44.05 12.00
N SER A 805 27.27 -42.75 11.71
CA SER A 805 27.51 -42.18 10.37
C SER A 805 28.96 -42.37 9.94
N LEU A 806 29.90 -42.18 10.86
CA LEU A 806 31.32 -42.43 10.64
C LEU A 806 31.62 -43.92 10.41
N ALA A 807 31.01 -44.82 11.18
CA ALA A 807 31.15 -46.25 10.95
C ALA A 807 30.60 -46.67 9.56
N ARG A 808 29.51 -46.04 9.10
CA ARG A 808 28.94 -46.24 7.77
C ARG A 808 29.85 -45.72 6.67
N SER A 809 30.44 -44.53 6.82
CA SER A 809 31.37 -43.98 5.81
C SER A 809 32.63 -44.83 5.65
N VAL A 810 33.18 -45.36 6.74
CA VAL A 810 34.32 -46.30 6.69
C VAL A 810 33.94 -47.60 5.99
N ARG A 811 32.75 -48.16 6.26
CA ARG A 811 32.26 -49.37 5.60
C ARG A 811 32.05 -49.14 4.09
N LEU A 812 31.44 -48.03 3.70
CA LEU A 812 31.23 -47.67 2.30
C LEU A 812 32.56 -47.43 1.58
N ALA A 813 33.48 -46.68 2.19
CA ALA A 813 34.81 -46.46 1.64
C ALA A 813 35.53 -47.80 1.39
N THR A 814 35.47 -48.73 2.34
CA THR A 814 36.07 -50.07 2.18
C THR A 814 35.48 -50.83 0.99
N LYS A 815 34.16 -50.71 0.75
CA LYS A 815 33.48 -51.36 -0.37
C LYS A 815 33.81 -50.71 -1.72
N LEU A 816 33.86 -49.39 -1.78
CA LEU A 816 34.28 -48.64 -2.97
C LEU A 816 35.74 -48.98 -3.33
N THR A 817 36.64 -49.03 -2.35
CA THR A 817 38.03 -49.46 -2.54
C THR A 817 38.14 -50.90 -3.04
N ALA A 818 37.36 -51.82 -2.47
CA ALA A 818 37.33 -53.20 -2.93
C ALA A 818 36.81 -53.35 -4.39
N ALA A 819 35.99 -52.40 -4.85
CA ALA A 819 35.51 -52.34 -6.22
C ALA A 819 36.49 -51.61 -7.18
N GLY A 820 37.58 -51.02 -6.65
CA GLY A 820 38.61 -50.33 -7.42
C GLY A 820 38.42 -48.81 -7.54
N ASP A 821 37.65 -48.18 -6.65
CA ASP A 821 37.50 -46.73 -6.52
C ASP A 821 38.31 -46.15 -5.34
N GLU A 822 38.53 -44.84 -5.32
CA GLU A 822 39.06 -44.13 -4.16
C GLU A 822 37.91 -43.44 -3.42
N ALA A 823 37.90 -43.49 -2.09
CA ALA A 823 36.91 -42.79 -1.27
C ALA A 823 37.61 -42.04 -0.14
N LEU A 824 37.30 -40.74 -0.02
CA LEU A 824 37.76 -39.88 1.04
C LEU A 824 36.60 -39.59 1.98
N ALA A 825 36.66 -40.11 3.20
CA ALA A 825 35.68 -39.81 4.23
C ALA A 825 36.12 -38.60 5.05
N LEU A 826 35.27 -37.58 5.14
CA LEU A 826 35.52 -36.35 5.88
C LEU A 826 34.33 -36.02 6.78
N PRO A 827 34.57 -35.63 8.03
CA PRO A 827 33.55 -35.02 8.87
C PRO A 827 33.13 -33.65 8.29
N ILE A 828 31.88 -33.23 8.52
CA ILE A 828 31.34 -32.00 7.91
C ILE A 828 32.08 -30.74 8.38
N ASP A 829 32.64 -30.76 9.59
CA ASP A 829 33.46 -29.68 10.16
C ASP A 829 34.79 -29.44 9.42
N GLN A 830 35.27 -30.44 8.67
CA GLN A 830 36.49 -30.39 7.87
C GLN A 830 36.23 -30.09 6.39
N ILE A 831 35.00 -29.73 6.00
CA ILE A 831 34.66 -29.46 4.60
C ILE A 831 35.46 -28.30 4.00
N ASP A 832 35.85 -27.32 4.81
CA ASP A 832 36.65 -26.18 4.36
C ASP A 832 38.12 -26.56 4.05
N GLU A 833 38.60 -27.71 4.54
CA GLU A 833 39.93 -28.27 4.20
C GLU A 833 39.93 -29.07 2.89
N PHE A 834 38.75 -29.36 2.33
CA PHE A 834 38.57 -30.16 1.12
C PHE A 834 39.35 -29.62 -0.10
N PRO A 835 39.33 -28.31 -0.44
CA PRO A 835 40.06 -27.80 -1.61
C PRO A 835 41.58 -27.99 -1.51
N SER A 836 42.13 -27.97 -0.30
CA SER A 836 43.56 -28.17 -0.01
C SER A 836 44.00 -29.64 -0.07
N LEU A 837 43.10 -30.57 0.28
CA LEU A 837 43.37 -32.01 0.25
C LEU A 837 43.30 -32.59 -1.18
N VAL A 838 42.67 -31.85 -2.10
CA VAL A 838 42.18 -32.38 -3.37
C VAL A 838 42.58 -31.43 -4.51
N GLY A 839 43.87 -31.43 -4.86
CA GLY A 839 44.46 -30.48 -5.81
C GLY A 839 43.89 -30.46 -7.24
N ASN A 840 42.93 -31.33 -7.61
CA ASN A 840 42.20 -31.24 -8.87
C ASN A 840 40.76 -31.80 -8.76
N ALA A 841 39.78 -30.89 -8.88
CA ALA A 841 38.34 -31.12 -8.80
C ALA A 841 37.78 -32.12 -9.85
N SER A 842 38.43 -32.22 -11.00
CA SER A 842 37.98 -33.03 -12.16
C SER A 842 38.06 -34.55 -11.97
N ARG A 843 38.59 -35.02 -10.83
CA ARG A 843 38.79 -36.45 -10.54
C ARG A 843 37.62 -37.10 -9.77
N PHE A 844 36.67 -36.30 -9.26
CA PHE A 844 35.61 -36.78 -8.37
C PHE A 844 34.33 -37.11 -9.12
N ALA A 845 33.78 -38.28 -8.85
CA ALA A 845 32.51 -38.74 -9.42
C ALA A 845 31.29 -38.18 -8.69
N GLY A 846 31.44 -37.83 -7.40
CA GLY A 846 30.36 -37.23 -6.62
C GLY A 846 30.67 -37.14 -5.12
N VAL A 847 29.76 -36.47 -4.42
CA VAL A 847 29.74 -36.33 -2.97
C VAL A 847 28.58 -37.13 -2.41
N VAL A 848 28.82 -37.93 -1.38
CA VAL A 848 27.81 -38.75 -0.71
C VAL A 848 27.64 -38.25 0.72
N LEU A 849 26.43 -37.81 1.06
CA LEU A 849 26.04 -37.46 2.42
C LEU A 849 25.49 -38.72 3.09
N LEU A 850 26.09 -39.10 4.21
CA LEU A 850 25.69 -40.28 4.98
C LEU A 850 25.11 -39.86 6.32
N PHE A 851 23.87 -40.27 6.56
CA PHE A 851 23.16 -40.01 7.81
C PHE A 851 22.86 -41.31 8.56
N ALA A 852 23.01 -41.28 9.88
CA ALA A 852 22.66 -42.39 10.77
C ALA A 852 21.18 -42.43 11.14
N ASN A 853 20.58 -41.26 11.38
CA ASN A 853 19.19 -41.09 11.79
C ASN A 853 18.66 -39.75 11.23
N PRO A 854 17.70 -39.76 10.29
CA PRO A 854 17.15 -38.57 9.66
C PRO A 854 15.95 -37.94 10.37
N ASP A 855 15.52 -38.43 11.55
CA ASP A 855 14.47 -37.80 12.38
C ASP A 855 14.80 -36.33 12.76
N ARG A 856 16.04 -35.89 12.49
CA ARG A 856 16.49 -34.51 12.63
C ARG A 856 16.59 -33.83 11.27
N HIS A 857 15.44 -33.54 10.64
CA HIS A 857 15.32 -32.81 9.37
C HIS A 857 16.19 -31.55 9.33
N ASP A 858 16.27 -30.79 10.42
CA ASP A 858 17.09 -29.58 10.53
C ASP A 858 18.58 -29.83 10.25
N ARG A 859 19.11 -30.98 10.68
CA ARG A 859 20.51 -31.35 10.43
C ARG A 859 20.74 -31.78 9.00
N VAL A 860 19.84 -32.59 8.43
CA VAL A 860 19.92 -33.01 7.02
C VAL A 860 19.86 -31.77 6.12
N HIS A 861 18.93 -30.86 6.40
CA HIS A 861 18.79 -29.59 5.69
C HIS A 861 20.06 -28.72 5.81
N THR A 862 20.53 -28.48 7.04
CA THR A 862 21.71 -27.62 7.27
C THR A 862 22.98 -28.18 6.65
N MET A 863 23.17 -29.50 6.72
CA MET A 863 24.33 -30.18 6.15
C MET A 863 24.26 -30.17 4.63
N THR A 864 23.12 -30.53 4.04
CA THR A 864 22.91 -30.52 2.57
C THR A 864 23.13 -29.12 1.99
N ALA A 865 22.55 -28.08 2.60
CA ALA A 865 22.77 -26.69 2.19
C ALA A 865 24.24 -26.25 2.34
N THR A 866 24.93 -26.71 3.37
CA THR A 866 26.35 -26.40 3.58
C THR A 866 27.23 -27.06 2.51
N VAL A 867 26.95 -28.32 2.18
CA VAL A 867 27.67 -29.03 1.11
C VAL A 867 27.35 -28.43 -0.25
N LEU A 868 26.11 -28.08 -0.56
CA LEU A 868 25.75 -27.42 -1.83
C LEU A 868 26.48 -26.08 -2.02
N ARG A 869 26.60 -25.27 -0.95
CA ARG A 869 27.36 -24.00 -1.01
C ARG A 869 28.85 -24.16 -1.30
N ARG A 870 29.44 -25.32 -0.96
CA ARG A 870 30.90 -25.56 -1.06
C ARG A 870 31.27 -26.45 -2.25
N LEU A 871 30.47 -27.46 -2.50
CA LEU A 871 30.70 -28.56 -3.44
C LEU A 871 29.54 -28.77 -4.42
N GLY A 872 28.59 -27.84 -4.53
CA GLY A 872 27.42 -27.96 -5.44
C GLY A 872 27.72 -27.98 -6.94
N TRP A 873 29.00 -27.95 -7.32
CA TRP A 873 29.49 -28.21 -8.67
C TRP A 873 29.78 -29.70 -8.93
N LEU A 874 29.77 -30.54 -7.90
CA LEU A 874 29.80 -32.00 -7.99
C LEU A 874 28.39 -32.58 -7.89
N ARG A 875 28.21 -33.80 -8.42
CA ARG A 875 26.98 -34.55 -8.21
C ARG A 875 26.82 -34.93 -6.74
N LEU A 876 25.65 -34.68 -6.17
CA LEU A 876 25.36 -34.90 -4.75
C LEU A 876 24.41 -36.09 -4.56
N TYR A 877 24.80 -37.03 -3.71
CA TYR A 877 23.99 -38.18 -3.33
C TYR A 877 23.65 -38.09 -1.84
N LEU A 878 22.37 -38.18 -1.53
CA LEU A 878 21.86 -38.24 -0.16
C LEU A 878 21.56 -39.71 0.17
N ALA A 879 22.42 -40.36 0.95
CA ALA A 879 22.25 -41.76 1.34
C ALA A 879 21.65 -41.87 2.75
N VAL A 880 20.44 -42.42 2.83
CA VAL A 880 19.69 -42.68 4.08
C VAL A 880 19.46 -44.19 4.26
N HIS A 881 18.98 -44.62 5.43
CA HIS A 881 18.90 -46.04 5.77
C HIS A 881 17.62 -46.43 6.52
N GLY A 882 16.62 -46.89 5.78
CA GLY A 882 15.37 -47.46 6.30
C GLY A 882 14.26 -46.44 6.62
N ASP A 883 14.39 -45.19 6.15
CA ASP A 883 13.52 -44.07 6.54
C ASP A 883 12.54 -43.61 5.43
N VAL A 884 12.63 -44.20 4.24
CA VAL A 884 11.69 -43.98 3.13
C VAL A 884 10.87 -45.24 2.93
N THR A 885 9.75 -45.36 3.64
CA THR A 885 8.82 -46.47 3.43
C THR A 885 8.18 -46.39 2.04
N THR A 886 7.85 -47.54 1.44
CA THR A 886 7.06 -47.58 0.20
C THR A 886 5.63 -47.04 0.40
N ASP A 887 5.19 -46.97 1.67
CA ASP A 887 3.98 -46.27 2.11
C ASP A 887 4.36 -44.89 2.66
N GLU A 888 3.66 -43.83 2.25
CA GLU A 888 4.00 -42.45 2.63
C GLU A 888 3.83 -42.22 4.14
N THR A 889 4.94 -42.03 4.86
CA THR A 889 4.93 -41.45 6.22
C THR A 889 5.32 -39.97 6.14
N GLU A 890 4.87 -39.15 7.11
CA GLU A 890 5.17 -37.71 7.16
C GLU A 890 6.67 -37.39 7.06
N ASN A 891 7.53 -38.24 7.61
CA ASN A 891 8.99 -38.04 7.61
C ASN A 891 9.60 -38.23 6.22
N SER A 892 9.10 -39.16 5.40
CA SER A 892 9.60 -39.37 4.04
C SER A 892 9.22 -38.22 3.10
N ALA A 893 8.05 -37.59 3.31
CA ALA A 893 7.59 -36.47 2.48
C ALA A 893 8.48 -35.22 2.61
N ALA A 894 8.96 -34.90 3.82
CA ALA A 894 9.79 -33.73 4.06
C ALA A 894 11.19 -33.84 3.40
N LEU A 895 11.81 -35.03 3.42
CA LEU A 895 13.11 -35.27 2.76
C LEU A 895 12.99 -35.23 1.24
N ARG A 896 11.93 -35.81 0.68
CA ARG A 896 11.65 -35.77 -0.77
C ARG A 896 11.36 -34.34 -1.22
N GLY A 897 10.56 -33.60 -0.47
CA GLY A 897 10.29 -32.18 -0.72
C GLY A 897 11.57 -31.34 -0.71
N LEU A 898 12.47 -31.59 0.25
CA LEU A 898 13.79 -30.95 0.31
C LEU A 898 14.64 -31.25 -0.92
N VAL A 899 14.77 -32.53 -1.30
CA VAL A 899 15.56 -32.95 -2.47
C VAL A 899 15.04 -32.31 -3.74
N ARG A 900 13.72 -32.26 -3.94
CA ARG A 900 13.07 -31.65 -5.12
C ARG A 900 13.25 -30.15 -5.17
N ALA A 901 13.05 -29.46 -4.05
CA ALA A 901 13.27 -28.01 -3.96
C ALA A 901 14.73 -27.66 -4.28
N LEU A 902 15.68 -28.40 -3.70
CA LEU A 902 17.11 -28.18 -3.94
C LEU A 902 17.54 -28.60 -5.36
N ALA A 903 16.93 -29.63 -5.95
CA ALA A 903 17.18 -30.00 -7.35
C ALA A 903 16.70 -28.92 -8.32
N ALA A 904 15.56 -28.27 -8.02
CA ALA A 904 15.07 -27.13 -8.79
C ALA A 904 15.96 -25.88 -8.64
N GLU A 905 16.47 -25.62 -7.44
CA GLU A 905 17.38 -24.49 -7.16
C GLU A 905 18.80 -24.73 -7.69
N HIS A 906 19.28 -25.98 -7.70
CA HIS A 906 20.65 -26.37 -8.05
C HIS A 906 20.69 -27.51 -9.09
N PRO A 907 20.21 -27.28 -10.33
CA PRO A 907 20.10 -28.32 -11.36
C PRO A 907 21.45 -28.95 -11.75
N HIS A 908 22.56 -28.24 -11.53
CA HIS A 908 23.91 -28.74 -11.80
C HIS A 908 24.40 -29.80 -10.79
N ALA A 909 23.86 -29.82 -9.57
CA ALA A 909 24.27 -30.74 -8.52
C ALA A 909 23.62 -32.13 -8.64
N ARG A 910 22.60 -32.29 -9.49
CA ARG A 910 21.86 -33.55 -9.74
C ARG A 910 21.66 -34.36 -8.46
N LEU A 911 20.94 -33.76 -7.51
CA LEU A 911 20.75 -34.31 -6.17
C LEU A 911 19.93 -35.59 -6.24
N THR A 912 20.54 -36.72 -5.90
CA THR A 912 19.89 -38.04 -5.91
C THR A 912 19.68 -38.55 -4.48
N LEU A 913 18.45 -38.94 -4.14
CA LEU A 913 18.13 -39.63 -2.88
C LEU A 913 18.29 -41.14 -3.05
N ILE A 914 19.08 -41.78 -2.19
CA ILE A 914 19.26 -43.23 -2.14
C ILE A 914 18.91 -43.71 -0.73
N ASP A 915 17.89 -44.56 -0.62
CA ASP A 915 17.56 -45.24 0.63
C ASP A 915 17.83 -46.75 0.52
N ILE A 916 18.50 -47.32 1.52
CA ILE A 916 18.90 -48.72 1.54
C ILE A 916 18.50 -49.31 2.89
N ASP A 917 17.90 -50.50 2.88
CA ASP A 917 17.60 -51.23 4.10
C ASP A 917 18.82 -51.95 4.70
N GLU A 918 18.70 -52.41 5.95
CA GLU A 918 19.79 -53.13 6.62
C GLU A 918 20.14 -54.45 5.92
N GLU A 919 19.17 -55.06 5.22
CA GLU A 919 19.31 -56.36 4.58
C GLU A 919 20.08 -56.32 3.25
N SER A 920 19.90 -55.26 2.42
CA SER A 920 20.68 -55.08 1.17
C SER A 920 22.14 -54.68 1.45
N GLY A 921 22.37 -53.87 2.48
CA GLY A 921 23.71 -53.53 2.99
C GLY A 921 24.60 -52.64 2.10
N MET A 922 25.79 -52.29 2.62
CA MET A 922 26.69 -51.28 2.01
C MET A 922 27.35 -51.69 0.68
N SER A 923 27.37 -52.98 0.35
CA SER A 923 27.91 -53.44 -0.93
C SER A 923 27.02 -53.02 -2.09
N VAL A 924 25.70 -52.93 -1.85
CA VAL A 924 24.70 -52.47 -2.82
C VAL A 924 24.81 -50.97 -3.04
N LEU A 925 24.98 -50.17 -1.97
CA LEU A 925 25.23 -48.72 -2.09
C LEU A 925 26.45 -48.42 -2.98
N ALA A 926 27.54 -49.17 -2.79
CA ALA A 926 28.75 -49.02 -3.61
C ALA A 926 28.50 -49.37 -5.09
N ALA A 927 27.67 -50.38 -5.37
CA ALA A 927 27.28 -50.73 -6.73
C ALA A 927 26.38 -49.65 -7.37
N GLU A 928 25.42 -49.10 -6.63
CA GLU A 928 24.51 -48.03 -7.08
C GLU A 928 25.28 -46.74 -7.45
N LEU A 929 26.20 -46.30 -6.57
CA LEU A 929 27.05 -45.14 -6.84
C LEU A 929 27.90 -45.32 -8.10
N ARG A 930 28.36 -46.54 -8.37
CA ARG A 930 29.15 -46.87 -9.57
C ARG A 930 28.31 -46.97 -10.84
N ALA A 931 27.04 -47.36 -10.73
CA ALA A 931 26.13 -47.33 -11.86
C ALA A 931 25.86 -45.90 -12.34
N ALA A 932 25.84 -44.92 -11.42
CA ALA A 932 25.75 -43.48 -11.71
C ALA A 932 24.60 -43.07 -12.65
N PHE A 933 23.45 -43.74 -12.52
CA PHE A 933 22.28 -43.55 -13.38
C PHE A 933 21.58 -42.19 -13.19
N GLU A 934 20.66 -41.81 -14.08
CA GLU A 934 19.96 -40.51 -14.05
C GLU A 934 18.70 -40.48 -13.14
N ASP A 935 18.51 -41.48 -12.28
CA ASP A 935 17.35 -41.50 -11.38
C ASP A 935 17.55 -40.51 -10.21
N ASP A 936 16.49 -39.76 -9.86
CA ASP A 936 16.49 -38.77 -8.78
C ASP A 936 16.18 -39.38 -7.40
N GLU A 937 15.40 -40.47 -7.36
CA GLU A 937 15.03 -41.18 -6.13
C GLU A 937 15.14 -42.71 -6.33
N VAL A 938 15.96 -43.37 -5.49
CA VAL A 938 16.25 -44.82 -5.53
C VAL A 938 16.05 -45.43 -4.15
N ILE A 939 15.38 -46.58 -4.09
CA ILE A 939 15.20 -47.37 -2.86
C ILE A 939 15.62 -48.82 -3.08
N TRP A 940 16.32 -49.39 -2.10
CA TRP A 940 16.62 -50.81 -2.03
C TRP A 940 15.86 -51.48 -0.87
N ARG A 941 15.10 -52.54 -1.16
CA ARG A 941 14.37 -53.37 -0.19
C ARG A 941 14.58 -54.84 -0.51
N ASP A 942 14.98 -55.64 0.48
CA ASP A 942 15.18 -57.09 0.36
C ASP A 942 16.09 -57.49 -0.83
N GLY A 943 17.06 -56.64 -1.20
CA GLY A 943 17.94 -56.86 -2.35
C GLY A 943 17.35 -56.50 -3.72
N HIS A 944 16.16 -55.90 -3.76
CA HIS A 944 15.49 -55.40 -4.97
C HIS A 944 15.61 -53.87 -5.07
N ARG A 945 15.87 -53.37 -6.29
CA ARG A 945 16.04 -51.94 -6.58
C ARG A 945 14.76 -51.36 -7.16
N PHE A 946 14.27 -50.30 -6.54
CA PHE A 946 13.10 -49.54 -6.96
C PHE A 946 13.50 -48.10 -7.30
N VAL A 947 12.90 -47.55 -8.34
CA VAL A 947 13.06 -46.14 -8.71
C VAL A 947 11.71 -45.47 -8.90
N THR A 948 11.65 -44.17 -8.66
CA THR A 948 10.42 -43.43 -8.90
C THR A 948 10.17 -43.24 -10.39
N SER A 949 9.00 -43.65 -10.84
CA SER A 949 8.42 -43.24 -12.12
C SER A 949 7.34 -42.20 -11.85
N GLU A 950 7.45 -41.03 -12.47
CA GLU A 950 6.36 -40.06 -12.52
C GLU A 950 5.61 -40.25 -13.84
N THR A 951 4.51 -40.99 -13.80
CA THR A 951 3.52 -40.93 -14.88
C THR A 951 2.68 -39.68 -14.66
N VAL A 952 2.98 -38.64 -15.43
CA VAL A 952 2.03 -37.54 -15.66
C VAL A 952 0.96 -38.11 -16.59
N GLU A 953 -0.08 -38.72 -16.04
CA GLU A 953 -1.30 -38.97 -16.82
C GLU A 953 -1.87 -37.61 -17.22
N ARG A 954 -1.99 -37.41 -18.53
CA ARG A 954 -2.29 -36.14 -19.16
C ARG A 954 -3.78 -35.84 -19.19
#